data_AF-A0A9P3ZRI2-F1
#
_entry.id   AF-A0A9P3ZRI2-F1
#
_cell.length_a   1.000
_cell.length_b   1.000
_cell.length_c   1.000
_cell.angle_alpha   90.00
_cell.angle_beta   90.00
_cell.angle_gamma   90.00
#
_symmetry.space_group_name_H-M   'P 1'
#
loop_
_entity.id
_entity.type
_entity.pdbx_description
1 polymer ?
#
loop_
_entity_poly.entity_id
_entity_poly.type
_entity_poly.pdbx_seq_one_letter_code
_entity_poly.pdbx_strand_id
1 'polypeptide(L)'
;MVEEAGMNNKKLTRVAFADFWQGFNPHDFILSAVLKERLNMVIVDNQDEADLLIYSVFGNAHHYFKGVRVFYTAESVKPLWDECDYAISFMREDVPYPECHLRLPNWMERNYIKQTGVVEQYPKDKRSLLSRHTRFCNFVYSNGNSPERIYFMRLLSQYKTVDCGGTVLNNMGERVRDKIAFCSSYKFTIAFENYPAAGYTTEKLIDSLAALSLPIYWGAPDAEKEVNPSRFVNAGDFSSPEALAEYIIRLDQDEELYLSYMDGPVFAPGRPDIKEYMRRLENFFSMVASNGNILRECRPRLKVTCLHHGHPIMPRYDDGKQWSGKMELRLPRLLKKSVSSIFKPAKEDAASHLIPKLAVIPAKKDSERCPGKNCRLFAGRPLFQYSVSYALQEGFMPIVSTDSEEIMEYCRREGIRYVREKVNDKRMENCIHQVLSGISCKMFAILQPTSPFRRAGLLRQMAEDMEKGEIHSAYTAHRIKMIGHLDGQFHVAHREQDARKFFYFFDGNINAITQKHFQESGTLFDNDSRPYLNDFPCCLQIDTEEEWKLLARLSGNEEYQGLLASEGREKRICIVSNKRNLKRNYSAFVDSCDKIMRVNKMDNLNSGLAGTRTDILLISCFYGYLAFSPAERHMDMLPEIPEIYFNNEELGCSNEFACREGLKNWKFMPGAVHRSTPNFTTLSKALCLADYLFPDAQLYYLGDTDMNLRASGSPKHHASVENAYIQSLIDHGRIIPILEDEAGEFYYSSPLLPGSASSESPSMKEEPAEDIVIRHPQWTDQFHIEGKRGRRLHRNDAAVILQHDEEKLVLQWDNWGREEFYEMEEGNYQYLSYHCTSSINEVNKYADELLINPCDGTNSVWLNFRHPFICMKYHQWEGLLLLDRMCLDIEREIRKMPSLKSILLTGICKDALVALILAVRLKKDFPHLHMGVWGCPWPLDFSGKSPMHQGKYISPAHAQIREKKTFSSLFQHYGDPLAILRQETSSGLHLFGFYSSNPHWFCDADATKRLEPYLTKTYVHQAEGNEEIAHVHGKITQLVKQKPELIQSWMKEMFQKMIQSECGENSNKSVMSISA
;
A
#
# COMPACT_ATOMS: atom_id res chain seq x y z
N MET A 1 -43.54 -35.99 -4.44
CA MET A 1 -43.09 -36.57 -5.72
C MET A 1 -41.75 -35.97 -6.04
N VAL A 2 -40.76 -36.79 -6.38
CA VAL A 2 -39.50 -36.32 -6.95
C VAL A 2 -39.76 -36.15 -8.44
N GLU A 3 -39.60 -34.95 -8.98
CA GLU A 3 -39.51 -34.79 -10.43
C GLU A 3 -38.07 -35.09 -10.85
N GLU A 4 -37.89 -36.20 -11.55
CA GLU A 4 -36.65 -36.55 -12.21
C GLU A 4 -36.41 -35.55 -13.34
N ALA A 5 -35.60 -34.52 -13.08
CA ALA A 5 -35.02 -33.70 -14.13
C ALA A 5 -34.13 -34.60 -15.00
N GLY A 6 -34.63 -34.95 -16.18
CA GLY A 6 -34.05 -36.01 -17.02
C GLY A 6 -32.56 -35.79 -17.32
N MET A 7 -31.72 -36.71 -16.84
CA MET A 7 -30.35 -36.84 -17.33
C MET A 7 -30.40 -37.20 -18.82
N ASN A 8 -30.22 -36.18 -19.65
CA ASN A 8 -30.06 -36.35 -21.09
C ASN A 8 -28.71 -37.03 -21.30
N ASN A 9 -28.73 -38.37 -21.43
CA ASN A 9 -27.56 -39.25 -21.45
C ASN A 9 -26.83 -39.18 -22.81
N LYS A 10 -26.60 -37.96 -23.28
CA LYS A 10 -25.99 -37.63 -24.56
C LYS A 10 -24.48 -37.79 -24.41
N LYS A 11 -23.97 -38.94 -24.85
CA LYS A 11 -22.54 -39.24 -24.89
C LYS A 11 -21.78 -38.08 -25.53
N LEU A 12 -20.89 -37.42 -24.78
CA LEU A 12 -20.05 -36.34 -25.33
C LEU A 12 -19.13 -36.96 -26.38
N THR A 13 -19.29 -36.55 -27.64
CA THR A 13 -18.47 -37.08 -28.76
C THR A 13 -17.84 -35.99 -29.60
N ARG A 14 -18.34 -34.75 -29.57
CA ARG A 14 -17.80 -33.62 -30.34
C ARG A 14 -17.21 -32.56 -29.43
N VAL A 15 -15.99 -32.12 -29.72
CA VAL A 15 -15.23 -31.15 -28.94
C VAL A 15 -14.87 -29.95 -29.81
N ALA A 16 -15.15 -28.74 -29.34
CA ALA A 16 -14.61 -27.50 -29.93
C ALA A 16 -13.53 -26.91 -29.03
N PHE A 17 -12.72 -26.03 -29.63
CA PHE A 17 -11.73 -25.21 -28.93
C PHE A 17 -12.05 -23.73 -29.15
N ALA A 18 -12.06 -22.94 -28.09
CA ALA A 18 -12.31 -21.50 -28.14
C ALA A 18 -11.29 -20.69 -27.33
N ASP A 19 -11.14 -19.41 -27.65
CA ASP A 19 -10.38 -18.46 -26.82
C ASP A 19 -8.89 -18.85 -26.61
N PHE A 20 -8.31 -19.58 -27.56
CA PHE A 20 -6.87 -19.85 -27.67
C PHE A 20 -6.14 -18.73 -28.42
N TRP A 21 -4.80 -18.74 -28.36
CA TRP A 21 -3.96 -17.72 -29.00
C TRP A 21 -4.12 -17.70 -30.54
N GLN A 22 -3.82 -16.54 -31.14
CA GLN A 22 -3.90 -16.37 -32.60
C GLN A 22 -3.02 -17.38 -33.34
N GLY A 23 -3.60 -18.12 -34.29
CA GLY A 23 -2.90 -19.16 -35.04
C GLY A 23 -2.85 -20.53 -34.36
N PHE A 24 -3.58 -20.73 -33.25
CA PHE A 24 -3.79 -22.05 -32.66
C PHE A 24 -4.43 -23.03 -33.66
N ASN A 25 -3.93 -24.27 -33.68
CA ASN A 25 -4.46 -25.36 -34.49
C ASN A 25 -5.05 -26.44 -33.56
N PRO A 26 -6.39 -26.59 -33.48
CA PRO A 26 -7.02 -27.59 -32.61
C PRO A 26 -6.72 -29.04 -33.02
N HIS A 27 -6.10 -29.29 -34.18
CA HIS A 27 -5.75 -30.64 -34.63
C HIS A 27 -4.32 -31.08 -34.24
N ASP A 28 -3.41 -30.15 -33.89
CA ASP A 28 -2.02 -30.45 -33.46
C ASP A 28 -1.77 -29.97 -32.02
N PHE A 29 -2.31 -30.70 -31.06
CA PHE A 29 -2.29 -30.34 -29.64
C PHE A 29 -2.36 -31.60 -28.77
N ILE A 30 -1.74 -31.64 -27.58
CA ILE A 30 -1.65 -32.91 -26.82
C ILE A 30 -3.02 -33.41 -26.36
N LEU A 31 -3.93 -32.49 -26.00
CA LEU A 31 -5.31 -32.84 -25.65
C LEU A 31 -6.00 -33.49 -26.84
N SER A 32 -5.79 -32.96 -28.04
CA SER A 32 -6.39 -33.44 -29.28
C SER A 32 -5.92 -34.85 -29.67
N ALA A 33 -4.66 -35.20 -29.38
CA ALA A 33 -4.17 -36.57 -29.51
C ALA A 33 -4.91 -37.51 -28.56
N VAL A 34 -5.05 -37.16 -27.27
CA VAL A 34 -5.80 -37.97 -26.29
C VAL A 34 -7.28 -38.12 -26.69
N LEU A 35 -7.95 -37.01 -27.03
CA LEU A 35 -9.37 -36.98 -27.38
C LEU A 35 -9.68 -37.84 -28.62
N LYS A 36 -8.86 -37.75 -29.67
CA LYS A 36 -9.04 -38.54 -30.89
C LYS A 36 -8.60 -40.00 -30.70
N GLU A 37 -7.35 -40.22 -30.32
CA GLU A 37 -6.69 -41.53 -30.42
C GLU A 37 -7.03 -42.48 -29.28
N ARG A 38 -7.41 -41.95 -28.11
CA ARG A 38 -7.74 -42.75 -26.91
C ARG A 38 -9.23 -42.76 -26.61
N LEU A 39 -9.95 -41.69 -26.94
CA LEU A 39 -11.38 -41.52 -26.58
C LEU A 39 -12.33 -41.50 -27.79
N ASN A 40 -11.83 -41.56 -29.03
CA ASN A 40 -12.61 -41.54 -30.27
C ASN A 40 -13.56 -40.32 -30.38
N MET A 41 -13.16 -39.18 -29.84
CA MET A 41 -13.91 -37.92 -29.95
C MET A 41 -13.54 -37.17 -31.24
N VAL A 42 -14.54 -36.52 -31.84
CA VAL A 42 -14.41 -35.70 -33.04
C VAL A 42 -14.14 -34.25 -32.63
N ILE A 43 -13.15 -33.62 -33.26
CA ILE A 43 -12.92 -32.17 -33.09
C ILE A 43 -13.72 -31.44 -34.17
N VAL A 44 -14.47 -30.41 -33.77
CA VAL A 44 -15.28 -29.56 -34.65
C VAL A 44 -14.84 -28.10 -34.53
N ASP A 45 -14.80 -27.39 -35.65
CA ASP A 45 -14.36 -25.98 -35.70
C ASP A 45 -15.43 -25.01 -35.17
N ASN A 46 -16.71 -25.39 -35.27
CA ASN A 46 -17.84 -24.59 -34.82
C ASN A 46 -18.28 -25.02 -33.40
N GLN A 47 -18.25 -24.09 -32.45
CA GLN A 47 -18.68 -24.37 -31.07
C GLN A 47 -20.17 -24.73 -30.94
N ASP A 48 -21.02 -24.28 -31.86
CA ASP A 48 -22.46 -24.61 -31.85
C ASP A 48 -22.71 -26.10 -32.20
N GLU A 49 -21.72 -26.76 -32.80
CA GLU A 49 -21.74 -28.19 -33.12
C GLU A 49 -21.11 -29.06 -32.03
N ALA A 50 -20.50 -28.47 -31.00
CA ALA A 50 -19.80 -29.20 -29.95
C ALA A 50 -20.74 -29.68 -28.83
N ASP A 51 -20.36 -30.79 -28.18
CA ASP A 51 -20.96 -31.27 -26.94
C ASP A 51 -20.12 -30.84 -25.71
N LEU A 52 -18.81 -30.63 -25.95
CA LEU A 52 -17.80 -30.19 -24.99
C LEU A 52 -17.01 -29.01 -25.58
N LEU A 53 -16.80 -27.94 -24.82
CA LEU A 53 -15.92 -26.84 -25.19
C LEU A 53 -14.68 -26.83 -24.29
N ILE A 54 -13.51 -26.93 -24.91
CA ILE A 54 -12.23 -26.61 -24.24
C ILE A 54 -11.92 -25.15 -24.56
N TYR A 55 -11.65 -24.32 -23.55
CA TYR A 55 -11.41 -22.89 -23.77
C TYR A 55 -10.23 -22.35 -22.99
N SER A 56 -9.66 -21.23 -23.46
CA SER A 56 -8.52 -20.56 -22.80
C SER A 56 -8.74 -19.05 -22.61
N VAL A 57 -7.67 -18.31 -22.35
CA VAL A 57 -7.72 -16.94 -21.79
C VAL A 57 -7.67 -15.80 -22.81
N PHE A 58 -7.69 -16.10 -24.11
CA PHE A 58 -7.45 -15.13 -25.19
C PHE A 58 -8.73 -14.60 -25.87
N GLY A 59 -9.91 -14.88 -25.31
CA GLY A 59 -11.21 -14.45 -25.83
C GLY A 59 -12.36 -14.76 -24.87
N ASN A 60 -13.59 -14.51 -25.33
CA ASN A 60 -14.84 -14.65 -24.55
C ASN A 60 -15.91 -15.53 -25.25
N ALA A 61 -15.57 -16.31 -26.27
CA ALA A 61 -16.53 -17.11 -27.02
C ALA A 61 -17.21 -18.19 -26.15
N HIS A 62 -16.49 -18.70 -25.13
CA HIS A 62 -16.99 -19.64 -24.13
C HIS A 62 -18.15 -19.12 -23.26
N HIS A 63 -18.41 -17.80 -23.20
CA HIS A 63 -19.57 -17.24 -22.51
C HIS A 63 -20.89 -17.56 -23.23
N TYR A 64 -20.85 -17.79 -24.55
CA TYR A 64 -22.02 -18.10 -25.37
C TYR A 64 -22.34 -19.60 -25.43
N PHE A 65 -21.38 -20.46 -25.07
CA PHE A 65 -21.55 -21.92 -25.12
C PHE A 65 -22.33 -22.45 -23.90
N LYS A 66 -23.36 -23.26 -24.18
CA LYS A 66 -24.32 -23.77 -23.17
C LYS A 66 -24.07 -25.21 -22.71
N GLY A 67 -23.05 -25.88 -23.25
CA GLY A 67 -22.65 -27.25 -22.87
C GLY A 67 -21.55 -27.28 -21.80
N VAL A 68 -20.89 -28.43 -21.68
CA VAL A 68 -19.79 -28.67 -20.73
C VAL A 68 -18.56 -27.85 -21.12
N ARG A 69 -17.98 -27.11 -20.17
CA ARG A 69 -16.81 -26.24 -20.37
C ARG A 69 -15.62 -26.72 -19.54
N VAL A 70 -14.54 -27.07 -20.25
CA VAL A 70 -13.23 -27.36 -19.66
C VAL A 70 -12.33 -26.15 -19.88
N PHE A 71 -11.97 -25.46 -18.81
CA PHE A 71 -10.95 -24.41 -18.87
C PHE A 71 -9.57 -25.06 -19.07
N TYR A 72 -8.76 -24.54 -19.98
CA TYR A 72 -7.36 -24.89 -20.16
C TYR A 72 -6.49 -23.64 -20.12
N THR A 73 -5.35 -23.71 -19.43
CA THR A 73 -4.36 -22.64 -19.47
C THR A 73 -2.92 -23.15 -19.53
N ALA A 74 -2.18 -22.61 -20.49
CA ALA A 74 -0.72 -22.62 -20.54
C ALA A 74 -0.11 -21.38 -19.82
N GLU A 75 -0.92 -20.36 -19.56
CA GLU A 75 -0.59 -19.11 -18.88
C GLU A 75 -0.73 -19.22 -17.35
N SER A 76 -0.13 -18.26 -16.62
CA SER A 76 -0.20 -18.15 -15.15
C SER A 76 -1.53 -17.59 -14.63
N VAL A 77 -2.65 -18.09 -15.15
CA VAL A 77 -4.03 -17.71 -14.82
C VAL A 77 -4.73 -18.84 -14.05
N LYS A 78 -5.52 -18.53 -13.02
CA LYS A 78 -6.30 -19.53 -12.28
C LYS A 78 -7.68 -19.75 -12.92
N PRO A 79 -8.29 -20.94 -12.84
CA PRO A 79 -9.63 -21.18 -13.38
C PRO A 79 -10.68 -20.32 -12.67
N LEU A 80 -11.59 -19.72 -13.44
CA LEU A 80 -12.80 -19.09 -12.92
C LEU A 80 -13.90 -20.16 -12.80
N TRP A 81 -14.07 -20.71 -11.59
CA TRP A 81 -14.94 -21.87 -11.34
C TRP A 81 -16.44 -21.62 -11.52
N ASP A 82 -16.87 -20.37 -11.62
CA ASP A 82 -18.23 -19.98 -12.03
C ASP A 82 -18.40 -20.01 -13.57
N GLU A 83 -17.30 -20.00 -14.33
CA GLU A 83 -17.26 -19.95 -15.80
C GLU A 83 -16.93 -21.31 -16.44
N CYS A 84 -16.23 -22.21 -15.73
CA CYS A 84 -15.93 -23.58 -16.16
C CYS A 84 -16.54 -24.67 -15.26
N ASP A 85 -16.88 -25.81 -15.86
CA ASP A 85 -17.37 -26.99 -15.12
C ASP A 85 -16.18 -27.84 -14.65
N TYR A 86 -15.12 -27.90 -15.45
CA TYR A 86 -13.84 -28.58 -15.19
C TYR A 86 -12.65 -27.70 -15.57
N ALA A 87 -11.44 -27.99 -15.07
CA ALA A 87 -10.24 -27.24 -15.43
C ALA A 87 -8.97 -28.09 -15.55
N ILE A 88 -8.12 -27.74 -16.52
CA ILE A 88 -6.76 -28.23 -16.73
C ILE A 88 -5.79 -27.05 -16.56
N SER A 89 -4.88 -27.09 -15.59
CA SER A 89 -3.97 -25.97 -15.32
C SER A 89 -2.66 -26.40 -14.65
N PHE A 90 -1.78 -25.43 -14.37
CA PHE A 90 -0.52 -25.64 -13.64
C PHE A 90 -0.69 -25.88 -12.13
N MET A 91 -1.87 -25.54 -11.56
CA MET A 91 -2.12 -25.58 -10.11
C MET A 91 -1.86 -26.97 -9.52
N ARG A 92 -1.30 -27.02 -8.31
CA ARG A 92 -0.85 -28.25 -7.63
C ARG A 92 -1.48 -28.43 -6.25
N GLU A 93 -1.59 -27.34 -5.52
CA GLU A 93 -2.20 -27.22 -4.19
C GLU A 93 -3.28 -26.10 -4.26
N ASP A 94 -4.13 -25.97 -3.24
CA ASP A 94 -5.22 -24.97 -3.15
C ASP A 94 -6.25 -24.98 -4.31
N VAL A 95 -6.57 -26.16 -4.84
CA VAL A 95 -7.63 -26.34 -5.85
C VAL A 95 -9.00 -26.42 -5.16
N PRO A 96 -9.98 -25.54 -5.45
CA PRO A 96 -11.28 -25.53 -4.76
C PRO A 96 -12.15 -26.79 -5.03
N TYR A 97 -12.03 -27.36 -6.23
CA TYR A 97 -12.78 -28.53 -6.70
C TYR A 97 -11.80 -29.55 -7.31
N PRO A 98 -10.98 -30.24 -6.49
CA PRO A 98 -9.90 -31.10 -6.97
C PRO A 98 -10.40 -32.27 -7.83
N GLU A 99 -11.62 -32.75 -7.58
CA GLU A 99 -12.30 -33.76 -8.40
C GLU A 99 -12.72 -33.25 -9.80
N CYS A 100 -12.79 -31.93 -9.98
CA CYS A 100 -13.08 -31.28 -11.26
C CYS A 100 -11.82 -30.73 -11.94
N HIS A 101 -10.63 -31.09 -11.45
CA HIS A 101 -9.34 -30.53 -11.87
C HIS A 101 -8.34 -31.58 -12.35
N LEU A 102 -7.51 -31.22 -13.32
CA LEU A 102 -6.29 -31.95 -13.65
C LEU A 102 -5.10 -31.00 -13.73
N ARG A 103 -4.02 -31.33 -13.03
CA ARG A 103 -2.73 -30.67 -13.25
C ARG A 103 -2.04 -31.21 -14.50
N LEU A 104 -1.78 -30.34 -15.48
CA LEU A 104 -0.93 -30.62 -16.64
C LEU A 104 0.20 -29.57 -16.75
N PRO A 105 1.49 -29.97 -16.74
CA PRO A 105 2.59 -29.05 -17.01
C PRO A 105 2.60 -28.60 -18.48
N ASN A 106 2.79 -27.30 -18.72
CA ASN A 106 2.81 -26.70 -20.07
C ASN A 106 3.88 -27.33 -20.99
N TRP A 107 5.03 -27.74 -20.43
CA TRP A 107 6.10 -28.38 -21.21
C TRP A 107 5.67 -29.66 -21.96
N MET A 108 4.61 -30.35 -21.53
CA MET A 108 4.07 -31.53 -22.22
C MET A 108 3.70 -31.28 -23.69
N GLU A 109 3.30 -30.05 -24.06
CA GLU A 109 2.90 -29.69 -25.43
C GLU A 109 4.06 -29.69 -26.44
N ARG A 110 5.32 -29.78 -25.99
CA ARG A 110 6.49 -29.61 -26.86
C ARG A 110 6.61 -30.74 -27.88
N ASN A 111 6.76 -30.38 -29.15
CA ASN A 111 6.77 -31.31 -30.28
C ASN A 111 7.82 -32.43 -30.14
N TYR A 112 9.02 -32.14 -29.63
CA TYR A 112 10.05 -33.16 -29.40
C TYR A 112 9.64 -34.18 -28.32
N ILE A 113 8.85 -33.77 -27.32
CA ILE A 113 8.29 -34.67 -26.29
C ILE A 113 7.18 -35.53 -26.89
N LYS A 114 6.28 -34.94 -27.69
CA LYS A 114 5.26 -35.67 -28.46
C LYS A 114 5.87 -36.73 -29.39
N GLN A 115 7.01 -36.42 -30.03
CA GLN A 115 7.67 -37.29 -31.01
C GLN A 115 8.58 -38.37 -30.39
N THR A 116 9.39 -38.00 -29.39
CA THR A 116 10.45 -38.89 -28.87
C THR A 116 10.08 -39.57 -27.55
N GLY A 117 9.14 -39.01 -26.78
CA GLY A 117 8.83 -39.46 -25.42
C GLY A 117 9.96 -39.27 -24.41
N VAL A 118 11.00 -38.50 -24.76
CA VAL A 118 12.18 -38.22 -23.93
C VAL A 118 12.39 -36.70 -23.87
N VAL A 119 12.89 -36.20 -22.74
CA VAL A 119 13.23 -34.76 -22.62
C VAL A 119 14.55 -34.45 -23.32
N GLU A 120 15.62 -35.16 -22.97
CA GLU A 120 16.99 -34.84 -23.37
C GLU A 120 17.29 -35.36 -24.79
N GLN A 121 17.60 -34.44 -25.72
CA GLN A 121 17.70 -34.72 -27.16
C GLN A 121 19.14 -34.98 -27.64
N TYR A 122 20.13 -34.89 -26.75
CA TYR A 122 21.57 -34.97 -27.08
C TYR A 122 22.31 -35.95 -26.15
N PRO A 123 23.50 -36.46 -26.54
CA PRO A 123 24.32 -37.30 -25.67
C PRO A 123 24.88 -36.53 -24.47
N LYS A 124 24.88 -37.20 -23.30
CA LYS A 124 25.39 -36.70 -22.01
C LYS A 124 26.85 -37.05 -21.72
N ASP A 125 27.56 -37.78 -22.59
CA ASP A 125 28.93 -38.17 -22.28
C ASP A 125 29.83 -36.92 -22.15
N LYS A 126 30.77 -36.96 -21.19
CA LYS A 126 31.65 -35.82 -20.85
C LYS A 126 32.33 -35.22 -22.09
N ARG A 127 32.75 -36.07 -23.04
CA ARG A 127 33.44 -35.63 -24.26
C ARG A 127 32.51 -34.89 -25.23
N SER A 128 31.27 -35.36 -25.40
CA SER A 128 30.24 -34.72 -26.21
C SER A 128 29.76 -33.39 -25.61
N LEU A 129 29.55 -33.32 -24.30
CA LEU A 129 29.16 -32.08 -23.60
C LEU A 129 30.22 -30.99 -23.80
N LEU A 130 31.46 -31.26 -23.41
CA LEU A 130 32.54 -30.26 -23.44
C LEU A 130 32.92 -29.81 -24.86
N SER A 131 32.76 -30.68 -25.86
CA SER A 131 33.02 -30.31 -27.26
C SER A 131 31.87 -29.54 -27.93
N ARG A 132 30.61 -29.71 -27.48
CA ARG A 132 29.47 -28.90 -27.95
C ARG A 132 29.41 -27.53 -27.28
N HIS A 133 29.66 -27.46 -25.98
CA HIS A 133 29.42 -26.26 -25.15
C HIS A 133 30.53 -25.23 -25.28
N THR A 134 30.75 -24.79 -26.51
CA THR A 134 31.75 -23.79 -26.92
C THR A 134 31.34 -22.36 -26.59
N ARG A 135 30.05 -22.12 -26.29
CA ARG A 135 29.50 -20.80 -25.94
C ARG A 135 29.11 -20.76 -24.46
N PHE A 136 29.17 -19.57 -23.87
CA PHE A 136 28.94 -19.37 -22.44
C PHE A 136 27.45 -19.53 -22.07
N CYS A 137 26.63 -18.52 -22.37
CA CYS A 137 25.24 -18.47 -21.92
C CYS A 137 24.32 -17.93 -23.01
N ASN A 138 23.07 -18.40 -23.06
CA ASN A 138 22.05 -17.92 -24.00
C ASN A 138 20.77 -17.41 -23.32
N PHE A 139 20.07 -16.55 -24.06
CA PHE A 139 18.82 -15.89 -23.64
C PHE A 139 17.84 -15.84 -24.84
N VAL A 140 16.84 -16.72 -24.87
CA VAL A 140 15.90 -16.82 -26.02
C VAL A 140 14.47 -16.44 -25.60
N TYR A 141 14.18 -15.13 -25.65
CA TYR A 141 12.90 -14.56 -25.22
C TYR A 141 12.24 -13.67 -26.27
N SER A 142 10.92 -13.83 -26.39
CA SER A 142 10.08 -13.03 -27.31
C SER A 142 9.19 -12.00 -26.62
N ASN A 143 8.89 -12.22 -25.33
CA ASN A 143 8.12 -11.31 -24.48
C ASN A 143 9.10 -10.45 -23.66
N GLY A 144 8.94 -9.12 -23.67
CA GLY A 144 9.76 -8.18 -22.90
C GLY A 144 9.37 -8.07 -21.42
N ASN A 145 8.13 -8.41 -21.06
CA ASN A 145 7.52 -8.08 -19.76
C ASN A 145 7.92 -9.08 -18.65
N SER A 146 9.19 -9.03 -18.23
CA SER A 146 9.71 -9.49 -16.94
C SER A 146 11.05 -8.80 -16.72
N PRO A 147 11.20 -7.97 -15.66
CA PRO A 147 12.43 -7.25 -15.42
C PRO A 147 13.51 -8.17 -14.83
N GLU A 148 13.14 -9.24 -14.13
CA GLU A 148 14.07 -10.14 -13.44
C GLU A 148 14.99 -10.85 -14.44
N ARG A 149 14.42 -11.39 -15.53
CA ARG A 149 15.21 -12.05 -16.59
C ARG A 149 16.11 -11.07 -17.34
N ILE A 150 15.67 -9.82 -17.51
CA ILE A 150 16.44 -8.77 -18.20
C ILE A 150 17.60 -8.29 -17.29
N TYR A 151 17.32 -8.10 -16.01
CA TYR A 151 18.32 -7.74 -15.00
C TYR A 151 19.41 -8.81 -14.92
N PHE A 152 19.02 -10.08 -14.70
CA PHE A 152 19.98 -11.17 -14.58
C PHE A 152 20.79 -11.41 -15.87
N MET A 153 20.17 -11.28 -17.05
CA MET A 153 20.91 -11.33 -18.32
C MET A 153 21.95 -10.21 -18.43
N ARG A 154 21.60 -8.97 -18.10
CA ARG A 154 22.53 -7.83 -18.12
C ARG A 154 23.66 -7.98 -17.12
N LEU A 155 23.36 -8.48 -15.92
CA LEU A 155 24.33 -8.75 -14.86
C LEU A 155 25.33 -9.82 -15.31
N LEU A 156 24.85 -10.97 -15.78
CA LEU A 156 25.71 -12.06 -16.25
C LEU A 156 26.51 -11.69 -17.51
N SER A 157 25.98 -10.77 -18.34
CA SER A 157 26.69 -10.22 -19.51
C SER A 157 27.91 -9.36 -19.17
N GLN A 158 28.08 -8.93 -17.91
CA GLN A 158 29.27 -8.19 -17.47
C GLN A 158 30.52 -9.08 -17.42
N TYR A 159 30.34 -10.40 -17.24
CA TYR A 159 31.44 -11.37 -17.22
C TYR A 159 31.80 -11.86 -18.63
N LYS A 160 30.82 -12.34 -19.38
CA LYS A 160 30.95 -12.85 -20.76
C LYS A 160 29.66 -12.61 -21.51
N THR A 161 29.75 -12.41 -22.83
CA THR A 161 28.58 -12.20 -23.70
C THR A 161 27.51 -13.27 -23.48
N VAL A 162 26.28 -12.82 -23.18
CA VAL A 162 25.08 -13.66 -23.23
C VAL A 162 24.43 -13.49 -24.60
N ASP A 163 24.30 -14.59 -25.33
CA ASP A 163 23.79 -14.57 -26.70
C ASP A 163 22.25 -14.58 -26.72
N CYS A 164 21.68 -13.49 -27.22
CA CYS A 164 20.26 -13.20 -27.18
C CYS A 164 19.60 -13.55 -28.53
N GLY A 165 19.01 -14.74 -28.61
CA GLY A 165 18.44 -15.30 -29.85
C GLY A 165 16.95 -14.99 -30.10
N GLY A 166 16.27 -14.34 -29.15
CA GLY A 166 14.84 -13.99 -29.23
C GLY A 166 14.58 -12.66 -29.96
N THR A 167 13.41 -12.02 -29.73
CA THR A 167 13.23 -10.59 -30.11
C THR A 167 13.68 -9.63 -29.01
N VAL A 168 13.75 -10.09 -27.76
CA VAL A 168 14.19 -9.27 -26.63
C VAL A 168 15.71 -9.22 -26.59
N LEU A 169 16.26 -8.01 -26.67
CA LEU A 169 17.69 -7.71 -26.53
C LEU A 169 18.58 -8.48 -27.52
N ASN A 170 18.04 -8.80 -28.71
CA ASN A 170 18.74 -9.58 -29.73
C ASN A 170 20.09 -8.95 -30.12
N ASN A 171 21.16 -9.74 -30.02
CA ASN A 171 22.52 -9.39 -30.44
C ASN A 171 23.08 -10.37 -31.50
N MET A 172 22.22 -11.24 -32.03
CA MET A 172 22.53 -12.27 -33.04
C MET A 172 22.15 -11.85 -34.48
N GLY A 173 21.53 -10.68 -34.65
CA GLY A 173 21.10 -10.13 -35.94
C GLY A 173 19.77 -10.67 -36.46
N GLU A 174 19.53 -11.97 -36.31
CA GLU A 174 18.25 -12.62 -36.63
C GLU A 174 17.65 -13.38 -35.44
N ARG A 175 16.35 -13.71 -35.54
CA ARG A 175 15.65 -14.53 -34.56
C ARG A 175 15.98 -16.00 -34.79
N VAL A 176 16.39 -16.70 -33.73
CA VAL A 176 16.71 -18.13 -33.78
C VAL A 176 15.47 -18.94 -34.17
N ARG A 177 15.60 -19.80 -35.18
CA ARG A 177 14.51 -20.66 -35.69
C ARG A 177 14.39 -21.97 -34.92
N ASP A 178 15.51 -22.67 -34.71
CA ASP A 178 15.58 -23.87 -33.87
C ASP A 178 16.21 -23.51 -32.52
N LYS A 179 15.36 -23.36 -31.51
CA LYS A 179 15.77 -23.04 -30.14
C LYS A 179 16.61 -24.15 -29.52
N ILE A 180 16.23 -25.41 -29.72
CA ILE A 180 16.86 -26.56 -29.05
C ILE A 180 18.26 -26.81 -29.62
N ALA A 181 18.41 -26.79 -30.95
CA ALA A 181 19.72 -26.88 -31.59
C ALA A 181 20.62 -25.69 -31.23
N PHE A 182 20.09 -24.47 -31.20
CA PHE A 182 20.86 -23.29 -30.76
C PHE A 182 21.36 -23.43 -29.32
N CYS A 183 20.46 -23.67 -28.36
CA CYS A 183 20.80 -23.83 -26.94
C CYS A 183 21.82 -24.96 -26.70
N SER A 184 21.86 -26.00 -27.55
CA SER A 184 22.78 -27.14 -27.40
C SER A 184 24.27 -26.81 -27.55
N SER A 185 24.61 -25.59 -28.00
CA SER A 185 25.99 -25.10 -28.11
C SER A 185 26.48 -24.32 -26.87
N TYR A 186 25.65 -24.20 -25.83
CA TYR A 186 25.90 -23.37 -24.65
C TYR A 186 26.02 -24.17 -23.36
N LYS A 187 26.94 -23.76 -22.48
CA LYS A 187 27.03 -24.29 -21.10
C LYS A 187 25.77 -23.95 -20.30
N PHE A 188 25.26 -22.72 -20.42
CA PHE A 188 24.13 -22.25 -19.61
C PHE A 188 22.97 -21.67 -20.45
N THR A 189 21.74 -21.82 -19.94
CA THR A 189 20.56 -21.12 -20.45
C THR A 189 19.88 -20.35 -19.33
N ILE A 190 19.59 -19.06 -19.51
CA ILE A 190 18.72 -18.31 -18.60
C ILE A 190 17.29 -18.79 -18.84
N ALA A 191 16.76 -19.60 -17.91
CA ALA A 191 15.50 -20.33 -18.00
C ALA A 191 14.37 -19.71 -17.15
N PHE A 192 14.39 -18.39 -16.99
CA PHE A 192 13.46 -17.63 -16.15
C PHE A 192 12.05 -17.54 -16.74
N GLU A 193 11.04 -17.80 -15.90
CA GLU A 193 9.63 -17.59 -16.24
C GLU A 193 9.26 -16.11 -16.34
N ASN A 194 8.12 -15.82 -16.97
CA ASN A 194 7.52 -14.48 -17.01
C ASN A 194 6.77 -14.12 -15.71
N TYR A 195 6.47 -15.11 -14.85
CA TYR A 195 5.81 -14.89 -13.57
C TYR A 195 6.16 -16.03 -12.59
N PRO A 196 6.40 -15.74 -11.30
CA PRO A 196 6.71 -16.76 -10.31
C PRO A 196 5.44 -17.31 -9.65
N ALA A 197 5.02 -18.53 -9.97
CA ALA A 197 3.81 -19.16 -9.38
C ALA A 197 4.02 -20.66 -9.05
N ALA A 198 3.46 -21.12 -7.93
CA ALA A 198 3.57 -22.53 -7.53
C ALA A 198 2.96 -23.47 -8.57
N GLY A 199 3.70 -24.52 -8.93
CA GLY A 199 3.36 -25.46 -10.00
C GLY A 199 3.56 -24.95 -11.44
N TYR A 200 3.85 -23.66 -11.66
CA TYR A 200 4.02 -23.03 -12.97
C TYR A 200 5.44 -23.23 -13.54
N THR A 201 5.73 -24.47 -13.91
CA THR A 201 6.96 -24.86 -14.63
C THR A 201 6.62 -25.06 -16.10
N THR A 202 7.15 -24.20 -16.98
CA THR A 202 6.86 -24.22 -18.42
C THR A 202 7.99 -24.91 -19.21
N GLU A 203 8.01 -24.71 -20.53
CA GLU A 203 9.10 -25.14 -21.38
C GLU A 203 10.47 -24.58 -21.01
N LYS A 204 10.59 -23.45 -20.32
CA LYS A 204 11.88 -22.74 -20.26
C LYS A 204 12.95 -23.55 -19.54
N LEU A 205 12.54 -24.25 -18.48
CA LEU A 205 13.35 -25.23 -17.78
C LEU A 205 13.61 -26.49 -18.63
N ILE A 206 12.57 -27.01 -19.29
CA ILE A 206 12.61 -28.32 -19.96
C ILE A 206 13.27 -28.27 -21.36
N ASP A 207 13.12 -27.19 -22.12
CA ASP A 207 13.83 -26.90 -23.38
C ASP A 207 15.35 -26.79 -23.13
N SER A 208 15.74 -26.17 -22.00
CA SER A 208 17.14 -26.02 -21.60
C SER A 208 17.78 -27.39 -21.32
N LEU A 209 17.08 -28.23 -20.54
CA LEU A 209 17.46 -29.62 -20.31
C LEU A 209 17.44 -30.45 -21.59
N ALA A 210 16.46 -30.23 -22.48
CA ALA A 210 16.37 -30.91 -23.77
C ALA A 210 17.61 -30.66 -24.66
N ALA A 211 18.14 -29.43 -24.61
CA ALA A 211 19.39 -29.03 -25.26
C ALA A 211 20.67 -29.49 -24.52
N LEU A 212 20.54 -30.04 -23.30
CA LEU A 212 21.61 -30.26 -22.33
C LEU A 212 22.41 -28.98 -22.02
N SER A 213 21.75 -27.82 -21.98
CA SER A 213 22.34 -26.56 -21.50
C SER A 213 21.85 -26.30 -20.08
N LEU A 214 22.76 -26.07 -19.13
CA LEU A 214 22.42 -26.01 -17.70
C LEU A 214 21.41 -24.88 -17.45
N PRO A 215 20.19 -25.18 -16.97
CA PRO A 215 19.20 -24.15 -16.73
C PRO A 215 19.56 -23.34 -15.50
N ILE A 216 19.62 -22.02 -15.65
CA ILE A 216 19.62 -21.06 -14.55
C ILE A 216 18.17 -20.62 -14.39
N TYR A 217 17.47 -21.12 -13.38
CA TYR A 217 16.01 -21.10 -13.30
C TYR A 217 15.48 -20.15 -12.23
N TRP A 218 14.40 -19.45 -12.57
CA TRP A 218 13.57 -18.67 -11.64
C TRP A 218 12.13 -18.72 -12.13
N GLY A 219 11.16 -18.90 -11.22
CA GLY A 219 9.75 -19.04 -11.60
C GLY A 219 8.94 -19.72 -10.52
N ALA A 220 8.57 -20.99 -10.74
CA ALA A 220 7.90 -21.78 -9.71
C ALA A 220 8.82 -21.94 -8.48
N PRO A 221 8.38 -21.52 -7.28
CA PRO A 221 9.15 -21.68 -6.04
C PRO A 221 9.20 -23.13 -5.54
N ASP A 222 8.47 -24.03 -6.19
CA ASP A 222 8.38 -25.46 -5.92
C ASP A 222 8.72 -26.29 -7.18
N ALA A 223 9.71 -25.80 -7.95
CA ALA A 223 10.20 -26.43 -9.18
C ALA A 223 11.03 -27.69 -8.90
N GLU A 224 11.70 -27.76 -7.74
CA GLU A 224 12.38 -28.95 -7.20
C GLU A 224 11.43 -30.12 -6.94
N LYS A 225 10.13 -29.84 -6.74
CA LYS A 225 9.11 -30.90 -6.74
C LYS A 225 8.92 -31.49 -8.14
N GLU A 226 9.21 -30.79 -9.24
CA GLU A 226 8.98 -31.23 -10.65
C GLU A 226 10.26 -31.78 -11.31
N VAL A 227 11.32 -30.99 -11.29
CA VAL A 227 12.64 -31.30 -11.85
C VAL A 227 13.58 -31.56 -10.68
N ASN A 228 14.46 -32.54 -10.81
CA ASN A 228 15.47 -32.85 -9.80
C ASN A 228 16.37 -31.61 -9.56
N PRO A 229 16.50 -31.09 -8.32
CA PRO A 229 17.29 -29.89 -8.03
C PRO A 229 18.78 -30.03 -8.38
N SER A 230 19.34 -31.24 -8.49
CA SER A 230 20.69 -31.45 -9.02
C SER A 230 20.81 -31.28 -10.54
N ARG A 231 19.75 -30.87 -11.26
CA ARG A 231 19.73 -30.71 -12.74
C ARG A 231 19.68 -29.25 -13.19
N PHE A 232 19.53 -28.29 -12.27
CA PHE A 232 19.41 -26.88 -12.59
C PHE A 232 19.93 -26.02 -11.44
N VAL A 233 20.36 -24.80 -11.75
CA VAL A 233 20.71 -23.82 -10.71
C VAL A 233 19.44 -23.04 -10.37
N ASN A 234 18.91 -23.25 -9.17
CA ASN A 234 17.74 -22.53 -8.68
C ASN A 234 18.13 -21.14 -8.17
N ALA A 235 17.62 -20.07 -8.79
CA ALA A 235 17.87 -18.71 -8.33
C ALA A 235 17.33 -18.44 -6.91
N GLY A 236 16.35 -19.23 -6.45
CA GLY A 236 15.81 -19.14 -5.09
C GLY A 236 16.76 -19.59 -3.97
N ASP A 237 17.85 -20.28 -4.31
CA ASP A 237 18.84 -20.79 -3.33
C ASP A 237 19.91 -19.74 -2.96
N PHE A 238 19.90 -18.57 -3.63
CA PHE A 238 20.90 -17.51 -3.50
C PHE A 238 20.30 -16.26 -2.85
N SER A 239 21.09 -15.57 -2.04
CA SER A 239 20.67 -14.35 -1.34
C SER A 239 20.42 -13.16 -2.27
N SER A 240 21.06 -13.13 -3.44
CA SER A 240 20.85 -12.12 -4.47
C SER A 240 21.19 -12.63 -5.88
N PRO A 241 20.76 -11.91 -6.95
CA PRO A 241 21.15 -12.23 -8.33
C PRO A 241 22.66 -12.16 -8.58
N GLU A 242 23.39 -11.35 -7.80
CA GLU A 242 24.85 -11.22 -7.85
C GLU A 242 25.52 -12.47 -7.28
N ALA A 243 25.07 -12.96 -6.12
CA ALA A 243 25.54 -14.23 -5.56
C ALA A 243 25.24 -15.42 -6.50
N LEU A 244 24.10 -15.39 -7.21
CA LEU A 244 23.80 -16.33 -8.29
C LEU A 244 24.79 -16.17 -9.47
N ALA A 245 25.05 -14.94 -9.92
CA ALA A 245 25.98 -14.68 -11.02
C ALA A 245 27.41 -15.14 -10.68
N GLU A 246 27.91 -14.87 -9.47
CA GLU A 246 29.18 -15.40 -8.95
C GLU A 246 29.22 -16.93 -8.98
N TYR A 247 28.11 -17.60 -8.61
CA TYR A 247 28.03 -19.06 -8.69
C TYR A 247 28.04 -19.59 -10.13
N ILE A 248 27.41 -18.89 -11.08
CA ILE A 248 27.50 -19.23 -12.51
C ILE A 248 28.91 -18.98 -13.06
N ILE A 249 29.60 -17.92 -12.62
CA ILE A 249 31.01 -17.65 -12.97
C ILE A 249 31.90 -18.79 -12.44
N ARG A 250 31.67 -19.25 -11.20
CA ARG A 250 32.36 -20.41 -10.63
C ARG A 250 32.09 -21.69 -11.43
N LEU A 251 30.82 -21.99 -11.76
CA LEU A 251 30.46 -23.13 -12.62
C LEU A 251 31.09 -23.04 -14.02
N ASP A 252 31.30 -21.83 -14.55
CA ASP A 252 31.97 -21.68 -15.83
C ASP A 252 33.47 -22.02 -15.75
N GLN A 253 34.10 -21.79 -14.59
CA GLN A 253 35.52 -22.04 -14.34
C GLN A 253 35.81 -23.44 -13.79
N ASP A 254 34.83 -24.09 -13.16
CA ASP A 254 34.93 -25.41 -12.53
C ASP A 254 34.18 -26.48 -13.35
N GLU A 255 34.93 -27.18 -14.22
CA GLU A 255 34.38 -28.18 -15.14
C GLU A 255 33.72 -29.35 -14.41
N GLU A 256 34.31 -29.84 -13.31
CA GLU A 256 33.76 -30.97 -12.55
C GLU A 256 32.47 -30.58 -11.82
N LEU A 257 32.43 -29.38 -11.22
CA LEU A 257 31.20 -28.85 -10.62
C LEU A 257 30.10 -28.65 -11.66
N TYR A 258 30.43 -28.13 -12.85
CA TYR A 258 29.50 -28.01 -13.96
C TYR A 258 28.96 -29.37 -14.44
N LEU A 259 29.84 -30.36 -14.59
CA LEU A 259 29.45 -31.71 -15.00
C LEU A 259 28.66 -32.45 -13.93
N SER A 260 28.80 -32.11 -12.64
CA SER A 260 27.99 -32.70 -11.57
C SER A 260 26.48 -32.44 -11.77
N TYR A 261 26.10 -31.30 -12.35
CA TYR A 261 24.72 -31.00 -12.75
C TYR A 261 24.26 -31.75 -14.01
N MET A 262 25.19 -32.36 -14.75
CA MET A 262 24.92 -33.09 -15.99
C MET A 262 24.66 -34.58 -15.78
N ASP A 263 24.77 -35.09 -14.54
CA ASP A 263 24.36 -36.45 -14.16
C ASP A 263 22.95 -36.54 -13.52
N GLY A 264 22.39 -37.74 -13.42
CA GLY A 264 21.12 -38.05 -12.76
C GLY A 264 19.86 -37.89 -13.63
N PRO A 265 18.68 -38.27 -13.06
CA PRO A 265 17.39 -38.15 -13.75
C PRO A 265 16.91 -36.71 -13.80
N VAL A 266 16.20 -36.35 -14.88
CA VAL A 266 15.57 -35.02 -15.08
C VAL A 266 14.48 -34.75 -14.05
N PHE A 267 13.53 -35.67 -13.90
CA PHE A 267 12.38 -35.46 -13.04
C PHE A 267 12.70 -35.81 -11.58
N ALA A 268 12.07 -35.09 -10.65
CA ALA A 268 12.16 -35.39 -9.23
C ALA A 268 11.58 -36.77 -8.89
N PRO A 269 12.06 -37.47 -7.85
CA PRO A 269 11.55 -38.78 -7.45
C PRO A 269 10.03 -38.80 -7.26
N GLY A 270 9.37 -39.84 -7.78
CA GLY A 270 7.91 -39.99 -7.70
C GLY A 270 7.10 -39.16 -8.69
N ARG A 271 7.74 -38.39 -9.60
CA ARG A 271 7.03 -37.71 -10.68
C ARG A 271 6.41 -38.70 -11.69
N PRO A 272 5.21 -38.40 -12.21
CA PRO A 272 4.68 -39.06 -13.40
C PRO A 272 5.66 -38.96 -14.58
N ASP A 273 5.83 -40.06 -15.31
CA ASP A 273 6.42 -39.98 -16.65
C ASP A 273 5.39 -39.48 -17.67
N ILE A 274 5.84 -39.29 -18.91
CA ILE A 274 4.99 -38.81 -20.01
C ILE A 274 3.82 -39.76 -20.29
N LYS A 275 4.00 -41.08 -20.11
CA LYS A 275 2.94 -42.09 -20.32
C LYS A 275 1.85 -41.99 -19.25
N GLU A 276 2.24 -41.81 -18.00
CA GLU A 276 1.32 -41.60 -16.86
C GLU A 276 0.56 -40.27 -17.02
N TYR A 277 1.19 -39.19 -17.48
CA TYR A 277 0.46 -37.95 -17.79
C TYR A 277 -0.60 -38.15 -18.90
N MET A 278 -0.27 -38.89 -19.97
CA MET A 278 -1.25 -39.22 -21.02
C MET A 278 -2.41 -40.08 -20.49
N ARG A 279 -2.13 -41.05 -19.61
CA ARG A 279 -3.16 -41.87 -18.93
C ARG A 279 -4.05 -41.03 -18.01
N ARG A 280 -3.50 -40.02 -17.33
CA ARG A 280 -4.28 -39.10 -16.49
C ARG A 280 -5.22 -38.23 -17.30
N LEU A 281 -4.76 -37.71 -18.45
CA LEU A 281 -5.59 -36.98 -19.39
C LEU A 281 -6.76 -37.84 -19.93
N GLU A 282 -6.46 -39.08 -20.31
CA GLU A 282 -7.45 -40.07 -20.78
C GLU A 282 -8.52 -40.35 -19.72
N ASN A 283 -8.10 -40.62 -18.47
CA ASN A 283 -9.02 -40.82 -17.34
C ASN A 283 -9.87 -39.57 -17.07
N PHE A 284 -9.26 -38.38 -17.09
CA PHE A 284 -9.95 -37.13 -16.82
C PHE A 284 -11.02 -36.82 -17.87
N PHE A 285 -10.71 -36.93 -19.16
CA PHE A 285 -11.70 -36.73 -20.21
C PHE A 285 -12.76 -37.85 -20.26
N SER A 286 -12.41 -39.09 -19.88
CA SER A 286 -13.39 -40.17 -19.70
C SER A 286 -14.40 -39.84 -18.58
N MET A 287 -13.93 -39.28 -17.47
CA MET A 287 -14.77 -38.78 -16.39
C MET A 287 -15.65 -37.61 -16.84
N VAL A 288 -15.09 -36.61 -17.55
CA VAL A 288 -15.86 -35.47 -18.11
C VAL A 288 -16.96 -35.98 -19.06
N ALA A 289 -16.65 -36.94 -19.93
CA ALA A 289 -17.61 -37.54 -20.87
C ALA A 289 -18.71 -38.36 -20.19
N SER A 290 -18.46 -38.86 -18.98
CA SER A 290 -19.42 -39.68 -18.21
C SER A 290 -20.28 -38.85 -17.25
N ASN A 291 -19.69 -37.84 -16.62
CA ASN A 291 -20.34 -36.98 -15.62
C ASN A 291 -21.10 -35.81 -16.26
N GLY A 292 -20.72 -35.39 -17.47
CA GLY A 292 -21.42 -34.34 -18.21
C GLY A 292 -21.36 -32.97 -17.51
N ASN A 293 -22.49 -32.29 -17.44
CA ASN A 293 -22.58 -30.96 -16.82
C ASN A 293 -22.83 -31.08 -15.32
N ILE A 294 -21.81 -30.79 -14.50
CA ILE A 294 -21.96 -30.63 -13.05
C ILE A 294 -22.57 -29.25 -12.80
N LEU A 295 -23.89 -29.21 -12.52
CA LEU A 295 -24.65 -27.97 -12.31
C LEU A 295 -23.93 -27.00 -11.37
N ARG A 296 -23.52 -25.85 -11.92
CA ARG A 296 -22.90 -24.73 -11.18
C ARG A 296 -23.74 -24.26 -10.00
N GLU A 297 -25.06 -24.37 -10.14
CA GLU A 297 -26.05 -24.01 -9.12
C GLU A 297 -25.97 -24.88 -7.86
N CYS A 298 -25.38 -26.09 -7.94
CA CYS A 298 -25.18 -26.99 -6.80
C CYS A 298 -23.86 -26.74 -6.04
N ARG A 299 -22.94 -25.92 -6.58
CA ARG A 299 -21.71 -25.53 -5.87
C ARG A 299 -22.03 -24.35 -4.94
N PRO A 300 -21.64 -24.40 -3.65
CA PRO A 300 -21.77 -23.23 -2.77
C PRO A 300 -21.00 -22.05 -3.39
N ARG A 301 -21.67 -20.91 -3.61
CA ARG A 301 -21.01 -19.69 -4.05
C ARG A 301 -19.97 -19.28 -3.00
N LEU A 302 -18.72 -19.57 -3.28
CA LEU A 302 -17.60 -19.07 -2.50
C LEU A 302 -17.68 -17.54 -2.56
N LYS A 303 -17.60 -16.88 -1.39
CA LYS A 303 -17.38 -15.43 -1.38
C LYS A 303 -16.12 -15.19 -2.20
N VAL A 304 -16.23 -14.32 -3.21
CA VAL A 304 -15.07 -13.91 -4.03
C VAL A 304 -14.10 -13.14 -3.14
N THR A 305 -13.23 -13.87 -2.45
CA THR A 305 -11.92 -13.37 -2.11
C THR A 305 -11.23 -13.06 -3.43
N CYS A 306 -10.76 -11.82 -3.59
CA CYS A 306 -9.83 -11.48 -4.66
C CYS A 306 -8.51 -12.22 -4.42
N LEU A 307 -8.48 -13.50 -4.78
CA LEU A 307 -7.24 -14.23 -4.98
C LEU A 307 -6.48 -13.49 -6.07
N HIS A 308 -5.40 -12.81 -5.68
CA HIS A 308 -4.46 -12.30 -6.68
C HIS A 308 -3.99 -13.51 -7.52
N HIS A 309 -4.29 -13.49 -8.82
CA HIS A 309 -3.33 -13.45 -9.93
C HIS A 309 -4.04 -13.53 -11.29
N GLY A 310 -3.59 -12.71 -12.24
CA GLY A 310 -3.74 -12.97 -13.69
C GLY A 310 -5.08 -12.62 -14.34
N HIS A 311 -5.42 -11.33 -14.46
CA HIS A 311 -6.20 -10.91 -15.62
C HIS A 311 -5.30 -10.92 -16.87
N PRO A 312 -5.76 -11.45 -18.02
CA PRO A 312 -5.01 -11.38 -19.26
C PRO A 312 -5.03 -9.94 -19.80
N ILE A 313 -3.87 -9.29 -19.81
CA ILE A 313 -3.62 -8.11 -20.64
C ILE A 313 -2.54 -8.49 -21.65
N MET A 314 -2.95 -8.93 -22.83
CA MET A 314 -2.22 -8.59 -24.05
C MET A 314 -2.89 -7.35 -24.65
N PRO A 315 -2.18 -6.22 -24.73
CA PRO A 315 -2.79 -4.98 -25.17
C PRO A 315 -3.01 -4.95 -26.68
N ARG A 316 -4.09 -4.30 -27.11
CA ARG A 316 -4.01 -3.48 -28.32
C ARG A 316 -3.62 -2.07 -27.87
N TYR A 317 -2.33 -1.77 -28.03
CA TYR A 317 -1.60 -0.55 -27.67
C TYR A 317 -1.12 -0.46 -26.20
N ASP A 318 0.17 -0.16 -26.07
CA ASP A 318 1.06 -0.36 -24.92
C ASP A 318 1.65 0.98 -24.45
N ASP A 319 1.87 1.15 -23.13
CA ASP A 319 2.71 2.22 -22.56
C ASP A 319 3.62 1.77 -21.39
N GLY A 320 3.71 0.46 -21.12
CA GLY A 320 4.77 -0.18 -20.33
C GLY A 320 4.99 0.25 -18.87
N LYS A 321 4.42 -0.50 -17.90
CA LYS A 321 4.94 -0.67 -16.52
C LYS A 321 4.39 -1.94 -15.86
N GLN A 322 5.14 -2.54 -14.94
CA GLN A 322 4.81 -3.85 -14.35
C GLN A 322 4.40 -3.79 -12.87
N TRP A 323 3.49 -4.68 -12.51
CA TRP A 323 3.03 -4.98 -11.14
C TRP A 323 3.46 -6.40 -10.78
N SER A 324 3.92 -6.63 -9.55
CA SER A 324 4.21 -7.96 -9.02
C SER A 324 3.66 -8.12 -7.60
N GLY A 325 3.26 -9.34 -7.24
CA GLY A 325 2.80 -9.66 -5.90
C GLY A 325 2.69 -11.17 -5.68
N LYS A 326 2.74 -11.61 -4.43
CA LYS A 326 2.45 -12.99 -4.01
C LYS A 326 1.66 -13.00 -2.69
N MET A 327 0.68 -13.90 -2.65
CA MET A 327 0.08 -14.52 -1.46
C MET A 327 0.74 -15.89 -1.27
N GLU A 328 0.66 -16.62 -0.15
CA GLU A 328 0.46 -16.36 1.30
C GLU A 328 0.75 -17.75 1.96
N LEU A 329 1.09 -17.86 3.25
CA LEU A 329 1.02 -19.15 3.97
C LEU A 329 0.87 -18.93 5.48
N ARG A 330 0.20 -19.86 6.17
CA ARG A 330 -0.50 -19.57 7.45
C ARG A 330 -0.54 -20.80 8.36
N LEU A 331 -0.24 -20.60 9.66
CA LEU A 331 -1.00 -21.03 10.88
C LEU A 331 -0.09 -21.38 12.10
N PRO A 332 -0.62 -21.38 13.36
CA PRO A 332 0.16 -20.96 14.54
C PRO A 332 0.07 -21.87 15.80
N ARG A 333 0.70 -21.37 16.89
CA ARG A 333 0.42 -21.57 18.35
C ARG A 333 1.37 -22.44 19.21
N LEU A 334 2.03 -21.70 20.11
CA LEU A 334 2.25 -21.97 21.55
C LEU A 334 3.32 -23.00 21.98
N LEU A 335 3.94 -22.66 23.13
CA LEU A 335 5.12 -23.24 23.81
C LEU A 335 6.45 -22.60 23.34
N LYS A 336 7.33 -22.06 24.20
CA LYS A 336 7.31 -21.74 25.65
C LYS A 336 8.30 -20.56 25.84
N LYS A 337 7.85 -19.41 26.37
CA LYS A 337 8.12 -18.89 27.73
C LYS A 337 9.59 -18.59 28.09
N SER A 338 9.80 -17.34 28.56
CA SER A 338 11.03 -16.79 29.19
C SER A 338 12.23 -16.68 28.21
N VAL A 339 13.13 -15.70 28.35
CA VAL A 339 13.57 -15.01 29.57
C VAL A 339 13.43 -13.49 29.49
N SER A 340 12.85 -12.92 30.55
CA SER A 340 12.79 -11.49 30.80
C SER A 340 14.12 -10.93 31.34
N SER A 341 14.33 -9.64 31.12
CA SER A 341 15.28 -8.80 31.86
C SER A 341 16.76 -9.18 31.77
N ILE A 342 17.53 -8.46 30.97
CA ILE A 342 18.97 -8.30 31.25
C ILE A 342 19.26 -6.81 31.53
N PHE A 343 19.65 -6.56 32.78
CA PHE A 343 19.52 -5.27 33.46
C PHE A 343 20.35 -4.16 32.81
N LYS A 344 19.60 -3.29 32.15
CA LYS A 344 19.55 -1.85 32.39
C LYS A 344 20.50 -1.35 33.54
N PRO A 345 21.51 -0.46 33.35
CA PRO A 345 22.09 0.40 34.43
C PRO A 345 22.08 1.96 34.42
N ALA A 346 22.43 2.57 35.57
CA ALA A 346 22.86 3.96 35.80
C ALA A 346 23.60 4.13 37.16
N LYS A 347 24.11 5.35 37.44
CA LYS A 347 24.40 6.03 38.75
C LYS A 347 25.70 5.81 39.53
N GLU A 348 26.48 6.89 39.62
CA GLU A 348 26.77 7.75 40.77
C GLU A 348 25.78 8.90 40.60
N ASP A 349 25.09 9.39 41.59
CA ASP A 349 24.67 8.87 42.87
C ASP A 349 23.77 10.04 43.36
N ALA A 350 22.63 9.81 43.98
CA ALA A 350 22.30 8.64 44.77
C ALA A 350 21.12 7.80 44.22
N ALA A 351 21.06 6.56 44.73
CA ALA A 351 19.89 5.67 44.74
C ALA A 351 19.48 5.03 43.39
N SER A 352 20.40 4.27 42.78
CA SER A 352 20.21 3.13 41.84
C SER A 352 18.98 3.11 40.87
N HIS A 353 19.26 3.31 39.57
CA HIS A 353 18.35 3.10 38.43
C HIS A 353 19.13 2.46 37.28
N LEU A 354 18.40 2.08 36.24
CA LEU A 354 18.78 1.08 35.28
C LEU A 354 18.45 1.60 33.83
N ILE A 355 19.33 1.47 32.80
CA ILE A 355 19.20 1.82 31.34
C ILE A 355 19.89 0.77 30.40
N PRO A 356 19.30 0.18 29.33
CA PRO A 356 19.43 -1.25 28.93
C PRO A 356 20.78 -2.00 28.98
N LYS A 357 21.74 -1.65 28.15
CA LYS A 357 23.06 -2.27 27.98
C LYS A 357 24.01 -1.07 27.85
N LEU A 358 25.19 -1.05 28.46
CA LEU A 358 26.00 0.18 28.52
C LEU A 358 27.18 0.15 27.55
N ALA A 359 27.37 1.18 26.71
CA ALA A 359 28.58 1.30 25.89
C ALA A 359 29.48 2.42 26.41
N VAL A 360 30.72 2.11 26.79
CA VAL A 360 31.72 3.09 27.23
C VAL A 360 32.68 3.39 26.09
N ILE A 361 32.86 4.67 25.79
CA ILE A 361 33.59 5.17 24.62
C ILE A 361 34.72 6.08 25.12
N PRO A 362 35.96 5.58 25.26
CA PRO A 362 37.09 6.36 25.74
C PRO A 362 37.66 7.26 24.64
N ALA A 363 37.40 8.56 24.72
CA ALA A 363 37.73 9.56 23.70
C ALA A 363 38.62 10.68 24.28
N LYS A 364 39.84 10.34 24.69
CA LYS A 364 40.81 11.30 25.25
C LYS A 364 41.24 12.38 24.23
N LYS A 365 41.58 13.56 24.72
CA LYS A 365 42.08 14.71 23.96
C LYS A 365 43.49 14.44 23.42
N ASP A 366 44.38 14.04 24.31
CA ASP A 366 45.80 13.92 24.03
C ASP A 366 46.11 12.50 23.53
N SER A 367 46.43 12.40 22.23
CA SER A 367 46.87 11.16 21.60
C SER A 367 48.31 11.31 21.14
N GLU A 368 49.21 10.53 21.75
CA GLU A 368 50.68 10.62 21.57
C GLU A 368 51.14 10.44 20.11
N ARG A 369 50.36 9.74 19.27
CA ARG A 369 50.76 9.35 17.89
C ARG A 369 49.95 10.01 16.77
N CYS A 370 48.74 10.48 17.04
CA CYS A 370 47.90 11.20 16.09
C CYS A 370 47.09 12.28 16.85
N PRO A 371 47.64 13.49 17.02
CA PRO A 371 47.06 14.53 17.88
C PRO A 371 45.62 14.88 17.51
N GLY A 372 44.75 14.98 18.52
CA GLY A 372 43.34 15.35 18.33
C GLY A 372 42.51 14.35 17.51
N LYS A 373 42.99 13.11 17.28
CA LYS A 373 42.32 12.12 16.40
C LYS A 373 40.83 11.91 16.68
N ASN A 374 40.42 11.99 17.95
CA ASN A 374 39.03 11.82 18.35
C ASN A 374 38.13 12.98 17.89
N CYS A 375 38.65 14.22 17.89
CA CYS A 375 37.94 15.42 17.40
C CYS A 375 38.00 15.56 15.87
N ARG A 376 39.06 15.06 15.22
CA ARG A 376 39.26 15.15 13.77
C ARG A 376 38.10 14.52 13.01
N LEU A 377 37.68 15.19 11.93
CA LEU A 377 36.63 14.69 11.04
C LEU A 377 37.16 13.54 10.19
N PHE A 378 36.62 12.35 10.42
CA PHE A 378 36.77 11.18 9.58
C PHE A 378 35.49 11.03 8.75
N ALA A 379 35.60 10.95 7.42
CA ALA A 379 34.45 10.89 6.49
C ALA A 379 33.29 11.89 6.80
N GLY A 380 33.62 13.09 7.31
CA GLY A 380 32.68 14.17 7.62
C GLY A 380 32.10 14.20 9.04
N ARG A 381 32.43 13.24 9.92
CA ARG A 381 31.98 13.19 11.32
C ARG A 381 33.18 13.05 12.29
N PRO A 382 33.16 13.58 13.53
CA PRO A 382 34.24 13.37 14.48
C PRO A 382 34.44 11.88 14.78
N LEU A 383 35.69 11.41 14.88
CA LEU A 383 36.00 9.98 14.95
C LEU A 383 35.26 9.24 16.09
N PHE A 384 35.12 9.84 17.28
CA PHE A 384 34.38 9.20 18.38
C PHE A 384 32.88 9.02 18.11
N GLN A 385 32.30 9.81 17.20
CA GLN A 385 30.87 9.73 16.87
C GLN A 385 30.53 8.39 16.21
N TYR A 386 31.47 7.74 15.52
CA TYR A 386 31.28 6.40 14.95
C TYR A 386 31.02 5.34 16.04
N SER A 387 31.74 5.40 17.16
CA SER A 387 31.46 4.52 18.32
C SER A 387 30.15 4.87 19.02
N VAL A 388 29.80 6.16 19.15
CA VAL A 388 28.52 6.60 19.75
C VAL A 388 27.35 6.13 18.92
N SER A 389 27.46 6.29 17.61
CA SER A 389 26.53 5.73 16.65
C SER A 389 26.43 4.22 16.84
N TYR A 390 27.54 3.47 16.70
CA TYR A 390 27.57 2.00 16.80
C TYR A 390 26.86 1.43 18.04
N ALA A 391 27.06 2.03 19.21
CA ALA A 391 26.35 1.61 20.42
C ALA A 391 24.82 1.59 20.24
N LEU A 392 24.26 2.57 19.53
CA LEU A 392 22.82 2.74 19.39
C LEU A 392 22.16 1.67 18.50
N GLN A 393 22.76 1.16 17.39
CA GLN A 393 22.19 -0.02 16.67
C GLN A 393 22.07 -1.23 17.56
N GLU A 394 23.09 -1.44 18.37
CA GLU A 394 23.28 -2.70 19.05
C GLU A 394 22.39 -2.77 20.31
N GLY A 395 21.62 -1.71 20.59
CA GLY A 395 20.73 -1.58 21.74
C GLY A 395 21.44 -1.12 23.01
N PHE A 396 22.62 -0.52 22.89
CA PHE A 396 23.44 -0.05 24.00
C PHE A 396 23.34 1.47 24.17
N MET A 397 23.26 1.94 25.42
CA MET A 397 23.30 3.34 25.79
C MET A 397 24.76 3.84 25.76
N PRO A 398 25.15 4.75 24.83
CA PRO A 398 26.51 5.24 24.74
C PRO A 398 26.83 6.26 25.84
N ILE A 399 28.05 6.17 26.38
CA ILE A 399 28.63 7.16 27.28
C ILE A 399 30.08 7.41 26.90
N VAL A 400 30.39 8.68 26.62
CA VAL A 400 31.73 9.12 26.22
C VAL A 400 32.55 9.49 27.45
N SER A 401 33.64 8.77 27.73
CA SER A 401 34.65 9.20 28.71
C SER A 401 35.65 10.12 28.01
N THR A 402 35.80 11.34 28.49
CA THR A 402 36.72 12.31 27.86
C THR A 402 37.20 13.38 28.84
N ASP A 403 38.42 13.86 28.62
CA ASP A 403 39.03 15.04 29.20
C ASP A 403 38.96 16.27 28.27
N SER A 404 38.53 16.09 27.01
CA SER A 404 38.43 17.16 26.01
C SER A 404 37.16 18.00 26.19
N GLU A 405 37.32 19.28 26.51
CA GLU A 405 36.19 20.23 26.59
C GLU A 405 35.47 20.39 25.24
N GLU A 406 36.18 20.24 24.12
CA GLU A 406 35.60 20.25 22.77
C GLU A 406 34.64 19.06 22.56
N ILE A 407 35.04 17.86 23.00
CA ILE A 407 34.19 16.66 22.92
C ILE A 407 33.03 16.78 23.92
N MET A 408 33.25 17.34 25.12
CA MET A 408 32.15 17.57 26.06
C MET A 408 31.13 18.58 25.54
N GLU A 409 31.57 19.67 24.92
CA GLU A 409 30.68 20.67 24.30
C GLU A 409 29.92 20.08 23.10
N TYR A 410 30.60 19.27 22.28
CA TYR A 410 29.94 18.48 21.23
C TYR A 410 28.88 17.55 21.83
N CYS A 411 29.22 16.79 22.87
CA CYS A 411 28.29 15.87 23.52
C CYS A 411 27.10 16.59 24.17
N ARG A 412 27.28 17.78 24.77
CA ARG A 412 26.17 18.64 25.25
C ARG A 412 25.25 19.00 24.10
N ARG A 413 25.81 19.56 23.02
CA ARG A 413 25.05 20.04 21.86
C ARG A 413 24.26 18.93 21.15
N GLU A 414 24.87 17.74 21.02
CA GLU A 414 24.23 16.58 20.39
C GLU A 414 23.43 15.69 21.36
N GLY A 415 23.29 16.07 22.64
CA GLY A 415 22.54 15.30 23.64
C GLY A 415 23.13 13.91 23.97
N ILE A 416 24.44 13.74 23.81
CA ILE A 416 25.19 12.51 24.10
C ILE A 416 25.66 12.53 25.57
N ARG A 417 25.43 11.44 26.30
CA ARG A 417 25.93 11.29 27.67
C ARG A 417 27.46 11.22 27.69
N TYR A 418 28.09 11.95 28.60
CA TYR A 418 29.53 11.93 28.78
C TYR A 418 29.91 11.95 30.26
N VAL A 419 31.09 11.45 30.56
CA VAL A 419 31.75 11.54 31.88
C VAL A 419 33.06 12.30 31.67
N ARG A 420 33.32 13.32 32.51
CA ARG A 420 34.63 13.97 32.52
C ARG A 420 35.64 12.99 33.12
N GLU A 421 36.59 12.55 32.32
CA GLU A 421 37.67 11.68 32.77
C GLU A 421 38.61 12.48 33.69
N LYS A 422 38.87 11.95 34.88
CA LYS A 422 39.74 12.56 35.92
C LYS A 422 40.98 11.71 36.19
N VAL A 423 40.96 10.45 35.74
CA VAL A 423 42.03 9.47 35.95
C VAL A 423 43.06 9.56 34.82
N ASN A 424 44.24 10.11 35.10
CA ASN A 424 45.36 10.15 34.18
C ASN A 424 46.16 8.83 34.20
N ASP A 425 45.49 7.72 33.86
CA ASP A 425 46.07 6.37 33.79
C ASP A 425 46.06 5.84 32.34
N LYS A 426 47.01 4.95 32.05
CA LYS A 426 47.14 4.22 30.79
C LYS A 426 46.34 2.90 30.77
N ARG A 427 45.88 2.38 31.93
CA ARG A 427 45.03 1.18 32.00
C ARG A 427 43.56 1.49 31.72
N MET A 428 42.96 0.69 30.84
CA MET A 428 41.56 0.88 30.40
C MET A 428 40.57 0.54 31.52
N GLU A 429 40.89 -0.47 32.33
CA GLU A 429 40.12 -0.93 33.49
C GLU A 429 39.85 0.21 34.48
N ASN A 430 40.83 1.09 34.70
CA ASN A 430 40.71 2.21 35.64
C ASN A 430 39.78 3.32 35.12
N CYS A 431 39.76 3.56 33.80
CA CYS A 431 38.75 4.42 33.16
C CYS A 431 37.35 3.81 33.31
N ILE A 432 37.22 2.49 33.12
CA ILE A 432 35.94 1.78 33.28
C ILE A 432 35.48 1.83 34.74
N HIS A 433 36.37 1.63 35.71
CA HIS A 433 36.04 1.78 37.12
C HIS A 433 35.55 3.20 37.46
N GLN A 434 36.09 4.27 36.86
CA GLN A 434 35.58 5.64 37.07
C GLN A 434 34.19 5.86 36.45
N VAL A 435 33.86 5.15 35.35
CA VAL A 435 32.52 5.22 34.74
C VAL A 435 31.53 4.34 35.50
N LEU A 436 31.97 3.20 36.06
CA LEU A 436 31.12 2.22 36.73
C LEU A 436 31.00 2.36 38.26
N SER A 437 31.94 3.06 38.92
CA SER A 437 31.64 3.65 40.23
C SER A 437 30.41 4.54 40.06
N GLY A 438 30.40 5.28 38.94
CA GLY A 438 29.32 6.12 38.48
C GLY A 438 28.18 5.47 37.68
N ILE A 439 28.16 4.14 37.49
CA ILE A 439 27.11 3.41 36.74
C ILE A 439 27.09 1.90 37.12
N SER A 440 25.95 1.36 37.56
CA SER A 440 25.71 -0.10 37.72
C SER A 440 25.83 -0.90 36.38
N CYS A 441 25.58 -2.21 36.26
CA CYS A 441 25.15 -2.94 35.01
C CYS A 441 24.62 -4.36 35.29
N LYS A 442 23.89 -4.96 34.34
CA LYS A 442 24.15 -6.37 34.01
C LYS A 442 25.34 -6.51 33.08
N MET A 443 25.40 -5.75 31.99
CA MET A 443 26.54 -5.79 31.07
C MET A 443 26.92 -4.41 30.53
N PHE A 444 28.20 -4.29 30.16
CA PHE A 444 28.72 -3.17 29.41
C PHE A 444 29.65 -3.64 28.29
N ALA A 445 29.85 -2.76 27.32
CA ALA A 445 30.80 -2.94 26.23
C ALA A 445 31.70 -1.71 26.10
N ILE A 446 32.91 -1.91 25.57
CA ILE A 446 33.90 -0.87 25.32
C ILE A 446 34.09 -0.76 23.82
N LEU A 447 33.96 0.47 23.31
CA LEU A 447 33.99 0.77 21.88
C LEU A 447 35.04 1.86 21.61
N GLN A 448 36.28 1.45 21.32
CA GLN A 448 37.37 2.39 21.06
C GLN A 448 37.08 3.26 19.82
N PRO A 449 37.12 4.61 19.90
CA PRO A 449 36.96 5.50 18.75
C PRO A 449 37.88 5.19 17.57
N THR A 450 39.06 4.62 17.84
CA THR A 450 40.08 4.28 16.84
C THR A 450 39.65 3.23 15.83
N SER A 451 38.58 2.48 16.07
CA SER A 451 38.03 1.49 15.14
C SER A 451 36.68 1.96 14.58
N PRO A 452 36.65 2.83 13.54
CA PRO A 452 35.40 3.35 12.98
C PRO A 452 34.61 2.33 12.16
N PHE A 453 35.27 1.26 11.68
CA PHE A 453 34.63 0.15 10.97
C PHE A 453 34.23 -0.95 11.97
N ARG A 454 32.94 -1.31 12.02
CA ARG A 454 32.40 -2.36 12.89
C ARG A 454 31.28 -3.13 12.21
N ARG A 455 31.26 -4.46 12.36
CA ARG A 455 30.20 -5.31 11.82
C ARG A 455 28.88 -5.10 12.55
N ALA A 456 27.84 -4.67 11.83
CA ALA A 456 26.49 -4.52 12.36
C ALA A 456 25.94 -5.85 12.93
N GLY A 457 25.17 -5.76 14.01
CA GLY A 457 24.56 -6.88 14.75
C GLY A 457 25.53 -7.68 15.63
N LEU A 458 26.84 -7.42 15.60
CA LEU A 458 27.82 -8.22 16.32
C LEU A 458 27.76 -8.00 17.83
N LEU A 459 27.60 -6.76 18.28
CA LEU A 459 27.54 -6.47 19.72
C LEU A 459 26.17 -6.90 20.30
N ARG A 460 25.10 -6.83 19.50
CA ARG A 460 23.80 -7.42 19.81
C ARG A 460 23.92 -8.94 19.99
N GLN A 461 24.62 -9.63 19.10
CA GLN A 461 24.90 -11.06 19.22
C GLN A 461 25.69 -11.40 20.50
N MET A 462 26.78 -10.66 20.79
CA MET A 462 27.54 -10.85 22.04
C MET A 462 26.66 -10.66 23.27
N ALA A 463 25.78 -9.65 23.25
CA ALA A 463 24.81 -9.45 24.32
C ALA A 463 23.87 -10.66 24.43
N GLU A 464 23.20 -11.08 23.35
CA GLU A 464 22.27 -12.22 23.37
C GLU A 464 22.90 -13.51 23.90
N ASP A 465 24.18 -13.78 23.59
CA ASP A 465 24.89 -14.96 24.08
C ASP A 465 25.23 -14.85 25.59
N MET A 466 25.53 -13.64 26.09
CA MET A 466 25.57 -13.36 27.55
C MET A 466 24.18 -13.44 28.19
N GLU A 467 23.12 -13.08 27.48
CA GLU A 467 21.74 -13.09 27.98
C GLU A 467 21.22 -14.51 28.22
N LYS A 468 21.64 -15.46 27.40
CA LYS A 468 21.40 -16.91 27.56
C LYS A 468 22.25 -17.53 28.68
N GLY A 469 23.28 -16.82 29.17
CA GLY A 469 24.26 -17.34 30.11
C GLY A 469 25.27 -18.31 29.47
N GLU A 470 25.45 -18.27 28.15
CA GLU A 470 26.46 -19.09 27.46
C GLU A 470 27.88 -18.60 27.72
N ILE A 471 28.04 -17.30 28.00
CA ILE A 471 29.31 -16.59 28.19
C ILE A 471 29.18 -15.44 29.18
N HIS A 472 30.28 -15.05 29.83
CA HIS A 472 30.33 -13.91 30.77
C HIS A 472 31.10 -12.69 30.23
N SER A 473 31.92 -12.92 29.22
CA SER A 473 32.86 -11.98 28.59
C SER A 473 33.11 -12.38 27.12
N ALA A 474 33.27 -11.40 26.24
CA ALA A 474 33.46 -11.58 24.80
C ALA A 474 34.34 -10.46 24.23
N TYR A 475 35.11 -10.77 23.18
CA TYR A 475 35.97 -9.80 22.51
C TYR A 475 36.04 -10.05 21.00
N THR A 476 36.28 -9.00 20.21
CA THR A 476 36.63 -9.12 18.79
C THR A 476 38.08 -9.54 18.60
N ALA A 477 38.30 -10.46 17.67
CA ALA A 477 39.63 -10.95 17.35
C ALA A 477 39.80 -11.31 15.87
N HIS A 478 41.01 -11.04 15.35
CA HIS A 478 41.40 -11.40 14.00
C HIS A 478 42.05 -12.80 13.95
N ARG A 479 41.75 -13.60 12.92
CA ARG A 479 42.25 -14.98 12.76
C ARG A 479 43.59 -15.00 12.02
N ILE A 480 44.69 -15.21 12.73
CA ILE A 480 46.02 -15.35 12.13
C ILE A 480 46.38 -16.82 11.91
N LYS A 481 46.86 -17.12 10.70
CA LYS A 481 47.31 -18.44 10.25
C LYS A 481 48.74 -18.65 10.72
N MET A 482 49.03 -19.67 11.54
CA MET A 482 50.36 -19.88 12.12
C MET A 482 50.97 -21.21 11.70
N ILE A 483 52.23 -21.18 11.25
CA ILE A 483 53.04 -22.39 10.99
C ILE A 483 53.63 -22.92 12.30
N GLY A 484 54.05 -22.03 13.19
CA GLY A 484 54.59 -22.41 14.50
C GLY A 484 55.33 -21.26 15.20
N HIS A 485 55.93 -21.60 16.33
CA HIS A 485 56.80 -20.73 17.12
C HIS A 485 58.17 -21.41 17.21
N LEU A 486 59.19 -20.81 16.61
CA LEU A 486 60.60 -21.19 16.80
C LEU A 486 61.30 -20.04 17.53
N ASP A 487 62.07 -20.35 18.57
CA ASP A 487 63.04 -19.45 19.22
C ASP A 487 62.52 -18.05 19.58
N GLY A 488 61.25 -17.96 20.04
CA GLY A 488 60.63 -16.69 20.44
C GLY A 488 59.97 -15.91 19.30
N GLN A 489 60.01 -16.42 18.06
CA GLN A 489 59.48 -15.74 16.88
C GLN A 489 58.26 -16.45 16.30
N PHE A 490 57.27 -15.64 15.92
CA PHE A 490 55.99 -16.08 15.38
C PHE A 490 56.04 -16.16 13.85
N HIS A 491 55.86 -17.36 13.28
CA HIS A 491 55.84 -17.56 11.83
C HIS A 491 54.41 -17.74 11.28
N VAL A 492 53.95 -16.76 10.51
CA VAL A 492 52.63 -16.71 9.86
C VAL A 492 52.62 -17.56 8.58
N ALA A 493 51.51 -18.25 8.30
CA ALA A 493 51.35 -19.12 7.13
C ALA A 493 50.83 -18.34 5.90
N HIS A 494 51.52 -18.48 4.77
CA HIS A 494 51.16 -17.80 3.52
C HIS A 494 49.94 -18.39 2.79
N ARG A 495 49.60 -19.66 3.03
CA ARG A 495 48.41 -20.34 2.46
C ARG A 495 47.66 -21.09 3.56
N GLU A 496 46.37 -21.29 3.39
CA GLU A 496 45.49 -21.81 4.47
C GLU A 496 45.78 -23.28 4.79
N GLN A 497 46.10 -24.07 3.77
CA GLN A 497 46.53 -25.46 3.88
C GLN A 497 47.91 -25.64 4.55
N ASP A 498 48.72 -24.58 4.67
CA ASP A 498 50.04 -24.63 5.31
C ASP A 498 49.98 -24.27 6.81
N ALA A 499 48.81 -23.86 7.32
CA ALA A 499 48.62 -23.45 8.71
C ALA A 499 48.55 -24.67 9.64
N ARG A 500 49.43 -24.74 10.65
CA ARG A 500 49.40 -25.80 11.67
C ARG A 500 48.46 -25.50 12.84
N LYS A 501 48.25 -24.21 13.13
CA LYS A 501 47.25 -23.69 14.08
C LYS A 501 46.72 -22.34 13.60
N PHE A 502 45.52 -22.00 14.05
CA PHE A 502 44.98 -20.65 13.95
C PHE A 502 44.99 -20.03 15.36
N PHE A 503 45.37 -18.76 15.44
CA PHE A 503 45.33 -17.97 16.67
C PHE A 503 44.38 -16.79 16.48
N TYR A 504 43.69 -16.42 17.55
CA TYR A 504 42.79 -15.27 17.59
C TYR A 504 43.54 -14.13 18.29
N PHE A 505 43.87 -13.08 17.55
CA PHE A 505 44.52 -11.89 18.08
C PHE A 505 43.46 -10.86 18.43
N PHE A 506 43.37 -10.48 19.70
CA PHE A 506 42.50 -9.41 20.16
C PHE A 506 42.82 -8.10 19.41
N ASP A 507 41.79 -7.47 18.84
CA ASP A 507 41.93 -6.33 17.91
C ASP A 507 41.52 -4.98 18.53
N GLY A 508 41.19 -4.94 19.82
CA GLY A 508 40.81 -3.72 20.51
C GLY A 508 39.39 -3.19 20.20
N ASN A 509 38.68 -3.73 19.20
CA ASN A 509 37.56 -3.02 18.60
C ASN A 509 36.29 -3.03 19.49
N ILE A 510 35.90 -4.21 19.98
CA ILE A 510 34.77 -4.43 20.90
C ILE A 510 35.20 -5.40 22.00
N ASN A 511 35.06 -4.97 23.26
CA ASN A 511 35.06 -5.86 24.45
C ASN A 511 33.69 -5.76 25.11
N ALA A 512 33.01 -6.87 25.38
CA ALA A 512 31.75 -6.91 26.10
C ALA A 512 31.86 -7.84 27.32
N ILE A 513 31.30 -7.45 28.46
CA ILE A 513 31.45 -8.17 29.73
C ILE A 513 30.28 -7.86 30.67
N THR A 514 29.89 -8.83 31.49
CA THR A 514 28.91 -8.60 32.56
C THR A 514 29.52 -7.82 33.74
N GLN A 515 28.79 -6.87 34.35
CA GLN A 515 29.33 -6.08 35.47
C GLN A 515 29.78 -6.96 36.63
N LYS A 516 28.98 -7.99 36.92
CA LYS A 516 29.28 -8.98 37.94
C LYS A 516 30.64 -9.63 37.69
N HIS A 517 30.87 -10.13 36.47
CA HIS A 517 32.14 -10.78 36.12
C HIS A 517 33.31 -9.81 36.19
N PHE A 518 33.14 -8.56 35.72
CA PHE A 518 34.18 -7.52 35.83
C PHE A 518 34.50 -7.15 37.29
N GLN A 519 33.49 -7.12 38.17
CA GLN A 519 33.67 -6.89 39.61
C GLN A 519 34.34 -8.08 40.33
N GLU A 520 34.13 -9.30 39.85
CA GLU A 520 34.71 -10.53 40.41
C GLU A 520 36.15 -10.78 39.90
N SER A 521 36.43 -10.55 38.61
CA SER A 521 37.73 -10.80 37.98
C SER A 521 38.70 -9.61 38.03
N GLY A 522 38.19 -8.38 38.01
CA GLY A 522 38.98 -7.16 37.83
C GLY A 522 39.59 -7.00 36.43
N THR A 523 39.22 -7.84 35.45
CA THR A 523 39.74 -7.81 34.07
C THR A 523 38.62 -7.80 33.03
N LEU A 524 38.90 -7.23 31.86
CA LEU A 524 37.93 -7.14 30.75
C LEU A 524 37.76 -8.45 29.97
N PHE A 525 38.74 -9.35 30.09
CA PHE A 525 38.74 -10.69 29.51
C PHE A 525 39.64 -11.62 30.34
N ASP A 526 39.46 -12.92 30.16
CA ASP A 526 40.16 -14.03 30.80
C ASP A 526 40.16 -15.28 29.89
N ASN A 527 40.41 -16.46 30.45
CA ASN A 527 40.49 -17.71 29.70
C ASN A 527 39.12 -18.22 29.21
N ASP A 528 38.01 -17.78 29.81
CA ASP A 528 36.64 -18.20 29.47
C ASP A 528 35.95 -17.18 28.53
N SER A 529 36.63 -16.07 28.22
CA SER A 529 36.16 -15.06 27.27
C SER A 529 36.07 -15.58 25.84
N ARG A 530 34.92 -15.40 25.20
CA ARG A 530 34.66 -15.92 23.84
C ARG A 530 35.17 -14.96 22.75
N PRO A 531 36.10 -15.38 21.87
CA PRO A 531 36.50 -14.59 20.72
C PRO A 531 35.41 -14.63 19.64
N TYR A 532 35.09 -13.46 19.07
CA TYR A 532 34.27 -13.32 17.88
C TYR A 532 35.14 -12.84 16.72
N LEU A 533 35.03 -13.52 15.58
CA LEU A 533 35.85 -13.22 14.40
C LEU A 533 35.52 -11.86 13.81
N ASN A 534 36.58 -11.08 13.61
CA ASN A 534 36.57 -9.77 12.99
C ASN A 534 37.62 -9.73 11.88
N ASP A 535 37.16 -9.48 10.67
CA ASP A 535 37.97 -9.53 9.44
C ASP A 535 38.14 -8.13 8.84
N PHE A 536 38.99 -8.00 7.83
CA PHE A 536 39.25 -6.72 7.16
C PHE A 536 37.96 -6.14 6.54
N PRO A 537 37.72 -4.81 6.62
CA PRO A 537 38.49 -3.76 7.29
C PRO A 537 38.18 -3.58 8.79
N CYS A 538 37.22 -4.31 9.36
CA CYS A 538 36.77 -4.14 10.75
C CYS A 538 37.85 -4.49 11.81
N CYS A 539 38.90 -5.23 11.46
CA CYS A 539 40.05 -5.47 12.35
C CYS A 539 41.10 -4.33 12.38
N LEU A 540 40.87 -3.22 11.66
CA LEU A 540 41.82 -2.09 11.58
C LEU A 540 41.56 -1.02 12.65
N GLN A 541 42.61 -0.28 13.02
CA GLN A 541 42.57 0.82 13.98
C GLN A 541 43.32 2.06 13.46
N ILE A 542 42.95 3.24 13.97
CA ILE A 542 43.59 4.53 13.71
C ILE A 542 44.47 4.92 14.91
N ASP A 543 45.77 4.61 14.85
CA ASP A 543 46.77 5.08 15.82
C ASP A 543 47.82 6.02 15.20
N THR A 544 48.06 5.92 13.89
CA THR A 544 49.04 6.69 13.12
C THR A 544 48.37 7.54 12.03
N GLU A 545 49.12 8.49 11.46
CA GLU A 545 48.65 9.30 10.33
C GLU A 545 48.57 8.46 9.03
N GLU A 546 49.40 7.41 8.92
CA GLU A 546 49.41 6.44 7.83
C GLU A 546 48.13 5.58 7.84
N GLU A 547 47.74 5.08 9.01
CA GLU A 547 46.46 4.39 9.22
C GLU A 547 45.29 5.34 9.00
N TRP A 548 45.36 6.59 9.46
CA TRP A 548 44.34 7.61 9.16
C TRP A 548 44.17 7.77 7.64
N LYS A 549 45.26 7.92 6.87
CA LYS A 549 45.23 8.03 5.41
C LYS A 549 44.72 6.75 4.74
N LEU A 550 45.09 5.57 5.24
CA LEU A 550 44.63 4.29 4.72
C LEU A 550 43.12 4.13 4.94
N LEU A 551 42.65 4.31 6.16
CA LEU A 551 41.24 4.18 6.53
C LEU A 551 40.39 5.29 5.92
N ALA A 552 40.92 6.51 5.74
CA ALA A 552 40.25 7.58 4.99
C ALA A 552 40.21 7.34 3.46
N ARG A 553 41.11 6.52 2.91
CA ARG A 553 40.99 6.04 1.52
C ARG A 553 39.98 4.91 1.41
N LEU A 554 39.99 3.98 2.36
CA LEU A 554 38.96 2.93 2.45
C LEU A 554 37.57 3.55 2.67
N SER A 555 37.45 4.65 3.42
CA SER A 555 36.19 5.38 3.56
C SER A 555 35.69 6.02 2.28
N GLY A 556 36.54 6.22 1.27
CA GLY A 556 36.15 6.69 -0.06
C GLY A 556 35.69 5.58 -1.02
N ASN A 557 35.83 4.30 -0.64
CA ASN A 557 35.39 3.16 -1.46
C ASN A 557 33.94 2.79 -1.10
N GLU A 558 33.04 2.71 -2.08
CA GLU A 558 31.62 2.37 -1.90
C GLU A 558 31.39 1.02 -1.19
N GLU A 559 32.28 0.04 -1.39
CA GLU A 559 32.24 -1.27 -0.73
C GLU A 559 32.42 -1.16 0.79
N TYR A 560 33.33 -0.28 1.24
CA TYR A 560 33.65 -0.06 2.66
C TYR A 560 32.96 1.16 3.25
N GLN A 561 32.36 2.03 2.42
CA GLN A 561 31.26 2.89 2.83
C GLN A 561 30.14 2.04 3.42
N GLY A 562 29.84 0.86 2.88
CA GLY A 562 28.94 -0.11 3.52
C GLY A 562 29.35 -0.54 4.94
N LEU A 563 30.59 -0.28 5.38
CA LEU A 563 31.12 -0.59 6.71
C LEU A 563 31.42 0.64 7.61
N LEU A 564 31.23 1.86 7.08
CA LEU A 564 31.18 3.12 7.84
C LEU A 564 29.77 3.71 7.91
N ALA A 565 28.98 3.44 6.87
CA ALA A 565 27.52 3.35 6.89
C ALA A 565 27.05 1.96 7.38
N SER A 566 27.96 1.09 7.84
CA SER A 566 27.74 0.27 9.05
C SER A 566 28.30 0.93 10.32
N GLU A 567 28.17 2.26 10.39
CA GLU A 567 27.13 2.76 11.28
C GLU A 567 25.95 1.76 11.27
N GLY A 568 25.85 0.87 12.25
CA GLY A 568 26.17 1.09 13.66
C GLY A 568 25.20 2.10 14.29
N ARG A 569 24.77 3.11 13.54
CA ARG A 569 23.72 4.07 13.87
C ARG A 569 22.39 3.48 13.42
N GLU A 570 21.45 3.20 14.32
CA GLU A 570 20.21 2.48 13.92
C GLU A 570 19.50 3.43 12.98
N LYS A 571 19.55 3.16 11.66
CA LYS A 571 19.62 4.21 10.60
C LYS A 571 18.73 5.37 11.01
N ARG A 572 19.29 6.50 11.46
CA ARG A 572 18.46 7.48 12.18
C ARG A 572 17.58 8.15 11.16
N ILE A 573 16.31 7.77 11.16
CA ILE A 573 15.28 8.41 10.34
C ILE A 573 14.63 9.46 11.21
N CYS A 574 14.98 10.71 10.99
CA CYS A 574 14.26 11.80 11.64
C CYS A 574 12.99 12.10 10.82
N ILE A 575 11.85 11.83 11.45
CA ILE A 575 10.53 12.12 10.95
C ILE A 575 10.16 13.52 11.43
N VAL A 576 10.08 14.46 10.49
CA VAL A 576 9.81 15.88 10.74
C VAL A 576 8.40 16.22 10.27
N SER A 577 7.55 16.70 11.18
CA SER A 577 6.18 17.15 10.85
C SER A 577 6.07 18.68 10.88
N ASN A 578 4.94 19.22 10.40
CA ASN A 578 4.73 20.67 10.32
C ASN A 578 4.65 21.29 11.74
N LYS A 579 5.69 22.05 12.11
CA LYS A 579 5.73 22.97 13.26
C LYS A 579 5.28 24.37 12.83
N ARG A 580 4.65 25.13 13.73
CA ARG A 580 4.43 26.58 13.53
C ARG A 580 5.51 27.43 14.20
N ASN A 581 6.11 26.98 15.31
CA ASN A 581 7.23 27.66 15.96
C ASN A 581 8.21 26.65 16.60
N LEU A 582 9.48 26.68 16.19
CA LEU A 582 10.60 26.03 16.90
C LEU A 582 11.34 27.12 17.70
N LYS A 583 11.60 26.92 19.00
CA LYS A 583 12.35 27.93 19.78
C LYS A 583 13.87 27.88 19.51
N ARG A 584 14.38 26.74 19.04
CA ARG A 584 15.80 26.49 18.67
C ARG A 584 15.94 26.04 17.20
N ASN A 585 17.14 26.17 16.64
CA ASN A 585 17.48 25.67 15.30
C ASN A 585 17.98 24.21 15.38
N TYR A 586 17.24 23.26 14.79
CA TYR A 586 17.56 21.83 14.80
C TYR A 586 18.23 21.33 13.52
N SER A 587 18.56 22.22 12.58
CA SER A 587 19.02 21.82 11.24
C SER A 587 20.28 20.95 11.29
N ALA A 588 21.21 21.19 12.24
CA ALA A 588 22.39 20.35 12.44
C ALA A 588 22.07 18.90 12.88
N PHE A 589 21.08 18.72 13.77
CA PHE A 589 20.62 17.38 14.18
C PHE A 589 19.94 16.64 13.02
N VAL A 590 19.12 17.37 12.26
CA VAL A 590 18.44 16.88 11.04
C VAL A 590 19.48 16.48 9.98
N ASP A 591 20.41 17.36 9.61
CA ASP A 591 21.50 17.05 8.67
C ASP A 591 22.46 15.96 9.18
N SER A 592 22.47 15.67 10.50
CA SER A 592 23.21 14.53 11.04
C SER A 592 22.57 13.19 10.69
N CYS A 593 21.27 13.13 10.41
CA CYS A 593 20.50 11.89 10.22
C CYS A 593 20.74 11.26 8.84
N ASP A 594 20.46 9.96 8.78
CA ASP A 594 20.85 9.11 7.64
C ASP A 594 19.73 9.02 6.61
N LYS A 595 18.48 9.25 7.04
CA LYS A 595 17.39 9.74 6.20
C LYS A 595 16.55 10.79 6.91
N ILE A 596 16.07 11.77 6.17
CA ILE A 596 15.01 12.68 6.62
C ILE A 596 13.70 12.33 5.94
N MET A 597 12.70 12.00 6.77
CA MET A 597 11.34 11.75 6.31
C MET A 597 10.43 12.90 6.74
N ARG A 598 10.12 13.79 5.79
CA ARG A 598 9.22 14.90 6.02
C ARG A 598 7.77 14.46 5.86
N VAL A 599 6.93 14.76 6.85
CA VAL A 599 5.50 14.44 6.84
C VAL A 599 4.71 15.71 6.55
N ASN A 600 4.22 15.84 5.32
CA ASN A 600 3.51 17.03 4.89
C ASN A 600 2.05 16.71 4.56
N LYS A 601 1.14 17.39 5.26
CA LYS A 601 -0.26 17.52 4.86
C LYS A 601 -0.33 18.82 4.06
N MET A 602 -0.79 18.74 2.81
CA MET A 602 -0.69 19.82 1.81
C MET A 602 -1.54 21.09 2.08
N ASP A 603 -1.93 21.30 3.33
CA ASP A 603 -2.90 22.30 3.76
C ASP A 603 -2.27 23.39 4.68
N ASN A 604 -0.92 23.46 4.74
CA ASN A 604 -0.03 24.58 5.12
C ASN A 604 1.22 24.17 5.92
N LEU A 605 2.25 25.02 5.73
CA LEU A 605 3.45 25.27 6.57
C LEU A 605 4.66 24.33 6.46
N ASN A 606 5.64 24.85 5.73
CA ASN A 606 7.06 24.55 5.86
C ASN A 606 7.50 24.63 7.33
N SER A 607 8.01 23.53 7.88
CA SER A 607 8.48 23.39 9.27
C SER A 607 9.67 24.28 9.68
N GLY A 608 10.18 25.16 8.80
CA GLY A 608 11.25 26.11 9.09
C GLY A 608 12.66 25.51 9.24
N LEU A 609 12.78 24.19 9.21
CA LEU A 609 14.05 23.48 9.27
C LEU A 609 14.64 23.29 7.87
N ALA A 610 15.73 23.99 7.60
CA ALA A 610 16.49 23.90 6.37
C ALA A 610 17.55 22.78 6.46
N GLY A 611 17.08 21.53 6.52
CA GLY A 611 17.94 20.38 6.26
C GLY A 611 18.11 20.20 4.76
N THR A 612 19.35 20.24 4.26
CA THR A 612 19.64 20.18 2.81
C THR A 612 19.46 18.79 2.19
N ARG A 613 19.04 17.81 3.02
CA ARG A 613 18.96 16.39 2.70
C ARG A 613 17.60 15.79 3.06
N THR A 614 16.52 16.35 2.53
CA THR A 614 15.21 15.68 2.66
C THR A 614 15.15 14.50 1.70
N ASP A 615 15.22 13.27 2.22
CA ASP A 615 15.22 12.04 1.41
C ASP A 615 13.83 11.59 1.00
N ILE A 616 12.87 11.64 1.93
CA ILE A 616 11.54 11.06 1.79
C ILE A 616 10.52 12.12 2.17
N LEU A 617 9.56 12.38 1.29
CA LEU A 617 8.39 13.20 1.61
C LEU A 617 7.13 12.34 1.57
N LEU A 618 6.47 12.17 2.72
CA LEU A 618 5.13 11.59 2.78
C LEU A 618 4.10 12.70 2.58
N ILE A 619 3.34 12.58 1.50
CA ILE A 619 2.26 13.49 1.12
C ILE A 619 0.91 12.82 1.42
N SER A 620 0.08 13.53 2.17
CA SER A 620 -1.36 13.21 2.26
C SER A 620 -2.12 14.15 1.34
N CYS A 621 -2.61 13.61 0.21
CA CYS A 621 -3.44 14.36 -0.73
C CYS A 621 -4.90 14.33 -0.27
N PHE A 622 -5.37 15.44 0.30
CA PHE A 622 -6.79 15.67 0.50
C PHE A 622 -7.40 16.26 -0.79
N TYR A 623 -8.68 16.01 -1.04
CA TYR A 623 -9.38 16.38 -2.29
C TYR A 623 -9.28 17.88 -2.66
N GLY A 624 -9.05 18.76 -1.68
CA GLY A 624 -8.84 20.19 -1.89
C GLY A 624 -7.46 20.60 -2.44
N TYR A 625 -6.47 19.69 -2.45
CA TYR A 625 -5.08 20.05 -2.78
C TYR A 625 -4.91 20.69 -4.17
N LEU A 626 -5.65 20.18 -5.17
CA LEU A 626 -5.61 20.72 -6.53
C LEU A 626 -6.21 22.13 -6.67
N ALA A 627 -6.93 22.62 -5.67
CA ALA A 627 -7.53 23.95 -5.66
C ALA A 627 -6.56 25.07 -5.22
N PHE A 628 -5.45 24.74 -4.58
CA PHE A 628 -4.36 25.69 -4.31
C PHE A 628 -3.57 25.97 -5.60
N SER A 629 -3.08 27.20 -5.78
CA SER A 629 -2.28 27.59 -6.95
C SER A 629 -0.90 26.91 -6.97
N PRO A 630 -0.20 26.82 -8.13
CA PRO A 630 1.16 26.29 -8.19
C PRO A 630 2.22 27.02 -7.34
N ALA A 631 1.89 28.18 -6.75
CA ALA A 631 2.77 28.90 -5.83
C ALA A 631 2.45 28.61 -4.34
N GLU A 632 1.19 28.26 -4.02
CA GLU A 632 0.76 27.83 -2.68
C GLU A 632 0.99 26.34 -2.47
N ARG A 633 0.80 25.54 -3.53
CA ARG A 633 1.35 24.20 -3.64
C ARG A 633 2.86 24.36 -3.85
N HIS A 634 3.67 24.24 -2.80
CA HIS A 634 5.13 24.28 -2.87
C HIS A 634 5.71 23.06 -3.61
N MET A 635 5.38 22.96 -4.90
CA MET A 635 5.73 21.89 -5.83
C MET A 635 7.20 21.97 -6.25
N ASP A 636 7.76 23.16 -6.24
CA ASP A 636 9.16 23.50 -6.52
C ASP A 636 10.14 22.82 -5.53
N MET A 637 9.74 22.62 -4.28
CA MET A 637 10.51 21.84 -3.30
C MET A 637 10.46 20.31 -3.54
N LEU A 638 9.56 19.80 -4.39
CA LEU A 638 9.36 18.35 -4.57
C LEU A 638 10.42 17.69 -5.49
N PRO A 639 10.84 18.30 -6.63
CA PRO A 639 11.92 17.78 -7.48
C PRO A 639 13.28 17.59 -6.79
N GLU A 640 13.56 18.34 -5.73
CA GLU A 640 14.81 18.24 -4.97
C GLU A 640 14.86 17.00 -4.06
N ILE A 641 13.72 16.32 -3.88
CA ILE A 641 13.57 15.17 -2.98
C ILE A 641 13.62 13.86 -3.79
N PRO A 642 14.48 12.89 -3.41
CA PRO A 642 14.69 11.67 -4.19
C PRO A 642 13.58 10.63 -4.04
N GLU A 643 12.72 10.68 -3.01
CA GLU A 643 11.54 9.81 -2.90
C GLU A 643 10.28 10.51 -2.35
N ILE A 644 9.16 10.38 -3.05
CA ILE A 644 7.85 10.95 -2.64
C ILE A 644 6.84 9.82 -2.45
N TYR A 645 6.19 9.72 -1.30
CA TYR A 645 5.16 8.70 -1.03
C TYR A 645 3.77 9.32 -0.85
N PHE A 646 2.75 8.72 -1.45
CA PHE A 646 1.35 9.12 -1.26
C PHE A 646 0.59 8.16 -0.33
N ASN A 647 -0.05 8.69 0.71
CA ASN A 647 -1.07 7.97 1.49
C ASN A 647 -2.39 7.94 0.68
N ASN A 648 -2.97 6.75 0.50
CA ASN A 648 -3.89 6.46 -0.61
C ASN A 648 -5.36 6.27 -0.20
N GLU A 649 -5.78 6.87 0.90
CA GLU A 649 -7.00 6.45 1.63
C GLU A 649 -8.33 6.73 0.91
N GLU A 650 -8.39 7.70 -0.02
CA GLU A 650 -9.63 8.04 -0.75
C GLU A 650 -9.43 8.39 -2.25
N LEU A 651 -8.28 8.08 -2.87
CA LEU A 651 -7.98 8.51 -4.25
C LEU A 651 -7.47 7.38 -5.15
N GLY A 652 -8.26 7.06 -6.18
CA GLY A 652 -7.76 6.38 -7.39
C GLY A 652 -6.94 7.30 -8.31
N CYS A 653 -7.01 8.61 -8.10
CA CYS A 653 -6.42 9.65 -8.96
C CYS A 653 -4.97 10.02 -8.60
N SER A 654 -4.40 9.41 -7.55
CA SER A 654 -3.03 9.64 -7.09
C SER A 654 -1.97 9.22 -8.12
N ASN A 655 -2.31 8.30 -9.03
CA ASN A 655 -1.52 8.02 -10.25
C ASN A 655 -1.53 9.20 -11.24
N GLU A 656 -2.72 9.65 -11.63
CA GLU A 656 -2.88 10.72 -12.63
C GLU A 656 -2.24 12.03 -12.18
N PHE A 657 -2.41 12.39 -10.91
CA PHE A 657 -1.84 13.60 -10.34
C PHE A 657 -0.31 13.64 -10.51
N ALA A 658 0.39 12.59 -10.07
CA ALA A 658 1.85 12.57 -10.10
C ALA A 658 2.42 12.41 -11.52
N CYS A 659 1.71 11.73 -12.42
CA CYS A 659 2.01 11.72 -13.85
C CYS A 659 1.83 13.11 -14.50
N ARG A 660 0.78 13.86 -14.14
CA ARG A 660 0.47 15.17 -14.73
C ARG A 660 1.44 16.28 -14.30
N GLU A 661 1.81 16.32 -13.03
CA GLU A 661 2.79 17.30 -12.53
C GLU A 661 4.26 16.89 -12.82
N GLY A 662 4.48 15.82 -13.59
CA GLY A 662 5.81 15.41 -14.06
C GLY A 662 6.77 14.95 -12.97
N LEU A 663 6.27 14.54 -11.81
CA LEU A 663 7.09 14.05 -10.71
C LEU A 663 7.81 12.77 -11.16
N LYS A 664 9.14 12.73 -11.05
CA LYS A 664 9.96 11.61 -11.55
C LYS A 664 10.23 10.52 -10.50
N ASN A 665 10.09 10.87 -9.21
CA ASN A 665 10.65 10.16 -8.07
C ASN A 665 9.59 9.68 -7.05
N TRP A 666 8.38 9.40 -7.51
CA TRP A 666 7.24 9.17 -6.63
C TRP A 666 6.79 7.69 -6.58
N LYS A 667 6.18 7.32 -5.46
CA LYS A 667 5.82 5.96 -5.06
C LYS A 667 4.47 5.98 -4.30
N PHE A 668 3.81 4.84 -4.26
CA PHE A 668 2.66 4.63 -3.36
C PHE A 668 3.10 4.11 -2.01
N MET A 669 2.37 4.47 -0.95
CA MET A 669 2.52 3.79 0.33
C MET A 669 2.20 2.29 0.14
N PRO A 670 3.09 1.37 0.57
CA PRO A 670 2.92 -0.07 0.35
C PRO A 670 1.59 -0.60 0.90
N GLY A 671 0.90 -1.42 0.11
CA GLY A 671 -0.41 -1.95 0.48
C GLY A 671 -0.44 -2.74 1.79
N ALA A 672 0.70 -3.29 2.23
CA ALA A 672 0.82 -3.92 3.55
C ALA A 672 0.65 -2.90 4.69
N VAL A 673 1.42 -1.80 4.65
CA VAL A 673 1.31 -0.67 5.60
C VAL A 673 -0.08 -0.08 5.56
N HIS A 674 -0.62 0.17 4.36
CA HIS A 674 -1.95 0.76 4.21
C HIS A 674 -3.07 -0.11 4.81
N ARG A 675 -3.00 -1.44 4.64
CA ARG A 675 -3.99 -2.38 5.21
C ARG A 675 -3.83 -2.65 6.71
N SER A 676 -2.62 -2.51 7.27
CA SER A 676 -2.41 -2.63 8.73
C SER A 676 -2.70 -1.33 9.49
N THR A 677 -2.86 -0.20 8.79
CA THR A 677 -3.03 1.14 9.38
C THR A 677 -4.25 1.93 8.85
N PRO A 678 -5.41 1.31 8.54
CA PRO A 678 -6.50 1.93 7.76
C PRO A 678 -7.31 3.02 8.47
N ASN A 679 -6.92 3.39 9.69
CA ASN A 679 -7.49 4.50 10.48
C ASN A 679 -6.37 5.33 11.15
N PHE A 680 -5.11 5.14 10.76
CA PHE A 680 -3.98 5.86 11.35
C PHE A 680 -3.80 7.23 10.72
N THR A 681 -3.48 8.23 11.54
CA THR A 681 -3.05 9.55 11.07
C THR A 681 -1.88 9.48 10.09
N THR A 682 -1.72 10.52 9.25
CA THR A 682 -0.60 10.62 8.29
C THR A 682 0.77 10.48 8.98
N LEU A 683 0.91 10.97 10.21
CA LEU A 683 2.11 10.79 11.04
C LEU A 683 2.33 9.33 11.43
N SER A 684 1.30 8.68 11.97
CA SER A 684 1.38 7.27 12.39
C SER A 684 1.63 6.34 11.21
N LYS A 685 1.14 6.70 10.03
CA LYS A 685 1.48 6.06 8.75
C LYS A 685 2.90 6.34 8.30
N ALA A 686 3.44 7.52 8.53
CA ALA A 686 4.86 7.80 8.30
C ALA A 686 5.74 6.91 9.20
N LEU A 687 5.36 6.75 10.47
CA LEU A 687 6.05 5.88 11.41
C LEU A 687 5.98 4.40 10.97
N CYS A 688 4.79 3.89 10.62
CA CYS A 688 4.65 2.53 10.07
C CYS A 688 5.37 2.35 8.73
N LEU A 689 5.43 3.38 7.89
CA LEU A 689 6.13 3.33 6.60
C LEU A 689 7.64 3.32 6.80
N ALA A 690 8.17 4.13 7.71
CA ALA A 690 9.58 4.13 8.07
C ALA A 690 9.97 2.79 8.73
N ASP A 691 9.14 2.26 9.62
CA ASP A 691 9.32 0.94 10.25
C ASP A 691 9.27 -0.20 9.23
N TYR A 692 8.40 -0.11 8.22
CA TYR A 692 8.26 -1.11 7.14
C TYR A 692 9.38 -1.06 6.10
N LEU A 693 9.79 0.14 5.66
CA LEU A 693 10.87 0.31 4.68
C LEU A 693 12.26 0.13 5.32
N PHE A 694 12.37 0.41 6.62
CA PHE A 694 13.61 0.40 7.37
C PHE A 694 13.42 -0.28 8.74
N PRO A 695 13.15 -1.61 8.77
CA PRO A 695 12.93 -2.36 10.02
C PRO A 695 14.15 -2.36 10.97
N ASP A 696 15.33 -1.98 10.48
CA ASP A 696 16.58 -1.91 11.26
C ASP A 696 16.99 -0.45 11.61
N ALA A 697 16.04 0.49 11.63
CA ALA A 697 16.25 1.94 11.74
C ALA A 697 15.58 2.63 12.95
N GLN A 698 16.34 3.39 13.77
CA GLN A 698 15.77 4.13 14.90
C GLN A 698 15.04 5.35 14.38
N LEU A 699 13.76 5.42 14.72
CA LEU A 699 12.91 6.53 14.33
C LEU A 699 13.02 7.65 15.37
N TYR A 700 13.41 8.84 14.94
CA TYR A 700 13.37 10.06 15.76
C TYR A 700 12.22 10.92 15.30
N TYR A 701 11.51 11.57 16.22
CA TYR A 701 10.40 12.45 15.86
C TYR A 701 10.60 13.88 16.35
N LEU A 702 10.39 14.84 15.44
CA LEU A 702 10.49 16.27 15.69
C LEU A 702 9.25 16.99 15.11
N GLY A 703 8.37 17.50 15.97
CA GLY A 703 7.09 18.10 15.58
C GLY A 703 6.37 18.77 16.75
N ASP A 704 5.32 19.56 16.49
CA ASP A 704 4.84 20.54 17.49
C ASP A 704 4.05 19.92 18.65
N THR A 705 3.06 19.07 18.35
CA THR A 705 2.02 18.76 19.35
C THR A 705 1.54 17.31 19.45
N ASP A 706 1.92 16.37 18.57
CA ASP A 706 1.31 15.02 18.61
C ASP A 706 1.98 14.04 19.59
N MET A 707 3.27 13.74 19.44
CA MET A 707 3.93 12.77 20.34
C MET A 707 4.19 13.31 21.73
N ASN A 708 4.50 14.61 21.85
CA ASN A 708 4.81 15.25 23.14
C ASN A 708 3.57 15.28 24.05
N LEU A 709 2.38 15.49 23.48
CA LEU A 709 1.12 15.43 24.20
C LEU A 709 0.62 13.99 24.42
N ARG A 710 0.91 13.04 23.52
CA ARG A 710 0.57 11.61 23.73
C ARG A 710 1.42 10.99 24.85
N ALA A 711 2.72 11.28 24.89
CA ALA A 711 3.63 10.87 25.99
C ALA A 711 3.27 11.53 27.33
N SER A 712 2.55 12.67 27.32
CA SER A 712 2.02 13.33 28.52
C SER A 712 0.53 13.04 28.80
N GLY A 713 -0.07 12.04 28.12
CA GLY A 713 -1.45 11.58 28.40
C GLY A 713 -2.60 12.49 27.92
N SER A 714 -2.39 13.35 26.92
CA SER A 714 -3.40 14.30 26.44
C SER A 714 -4.53 13.65 25.61
N PRO A 715 -5.80 14.12 25.69
CA PRO A 715 -6.95 13.38 25.15
C PRO A 715 -7.22 13.59 23.64
N LYS A 716 -6.40 14.36 22.91
CA LYS A 716 -6.76 14.96 21.60
C LYS A 716 -6.80 14.02 20.39
N HIS A 717 -6.43 12.74 20.51
CA HIS A 717 -6.33 11.82 19.37
C HIS A 717 -7.08 10.51 19.64
N HIS A 718 -8.20 10.30 18.92
CA HIS A 718 -9.20 9.26 19.20
C HIS A 718 -9.05 8.00 18.32
N ALA A 719 -7.91 7.34 18.40
CA ALA A 719 -7.78 5.95 17.98
C ALA A 719 -6.95 5.21 19.05
N SER A 720 -7.65 4.47 19.93
CA SER A 720 -7.03 3.68 21.01
C SER A 720 -5.96 2.73 20.47
N VAL A 721 -6.20 2.13 19.32
CA VAL A 721 -5.27 1.25 18.58
C VAL A 721 -4.05 2.02 18.05
N GLU A 722 -4.21 3.23 17.50
CA GLU A 722 -3.10 4.05 17.03
C GLU A 722 -2.22 4.50 18.21
N ASN A 723 -2.83 4.99 19.29
CA ASN A 723 -2.11 5.41 20.47
C ASN A 723 -1.40 4.24 21.15
N ALA A 724 -2.04 3.08 21.28
CA ALA A 724 -1.40 1.87 21.81
C ALA A 724 -0.25 1.37 20.90
N TYR A 725 -0.36 1.53 19.59
CA TYR A 725 0.72 1.21 18.65
C TYR A 725 1.92 2.16 18.78
N ILE A 726 1.71 3.48 18.75
CA ILE A 726 2.79 4.46 18.95
C ILE A 726 3.42 4.30 20.34
N GLN A 727 2.59 4.16 21.37
CA GLN A 727 3.08 3.97 22.74
C GLN A 727 3.88 2.68 22.87
N SER A 728 3.43 1.57 22.26
CA SER A 728 4.21 0.34 22.18
C SER A 728 5.57 0.57 21.51
N LEU A 729 5.62 1.31 20.38
CA LEU A 729 6.89 1.62 19.74
C LEU A 729 7.80 2.52 20.59
N ILE A 730 7.25 3.44 21.41
CA ILE A 730 8.04 4.22 22.39
C ILE A 730 8.51 3.33 23.56
N ASP A 731 7.64 2.46 24.07
CA ASP A 731 7.92 1.56 25.20
C ASP A 731 8.97 0.50 24.89
N HIS A 732 9.00 0.03 23.64
CA HIS A 732 10.06 -0.85 23.12
C HIS A 732 11.31 -0.08 22.67
N GLY A 733 11.33 1.25 22.81
CA GLY A 733 12.47 2.10 22.43
C GLY A 733 12.69 2.24 20.93
N ARG A 734 11.70 1.88 20.10
CA ARG A 734 11.75 1.90 18.62
C ARG A 734 11.51 3.29 18.03
N ILE A 735 10.78 4.16 18.72
CA ILE A 735 10.69 5.59 18.41
C ILE A 735 11.20 6.42 19.60
N ILE A 736 12.05 7.41 19.31
CA ILE A 736 12.50 8.41 20.28
C ILE A 736 11.87 9.78 19.94
N PRO A 737 10.86 10.25 20.71
CA PRO A 737 10.36 11.61 20.59
C PRO A 737 11.37 12.62 21.16
N ILE A 738 11.56 13.74 20.46
CA ILE A 738 12.38 14.87 20.95
C ILE A 738 11.44 15.87 21.63
N LEU A 739 11.51 15.93 22.96
CA LEU A 739 10.70 16.81 23.80
C LEU A 739 11.44 18.12 24.10
N GLU A 740 10.68 19.20 24.22
CA GLU A 740 11.15 20.55 24.52
C GLU A 740 10.33 21.08 25.70
N ASP A 741 10.99 21.53 26.77
CA ASP A 741 10.32 22.01 27.98
C ASP A 741 9.96 23.52 27.91
N GLU A 742 9.43 24.06 29.00
CA GLU A 742 9.07 25.48 29.09
C GLU A 742 10.29 26.40 28.90
N ALA A 743 11.48 25.97 29.36
CA ALA A 743 12.75 26.68 29.24
C ALA A 743 13.47 26.48 27.89
N GLY A 744 13.10 25.45 27.11
CA GLY A 744 13.73 25.09 25.84
C GLY A 744 14.86 24.07 25.95
N GLU A 745 14.97 23.36 27.08
CA GLU A 745 15.94 22.29 27.31
C GLU A 745 15.35 20.89 27.04
N PHE A 746 16.22 19.89 26.90
CA PHE A 746 15.91 18.59 26.31
C PHE A 746 15.84 17.43 27.30
N TYR A 747 14.89 16.53 27.08
CA TYR A 747 14.92 15.17 27.64
C TYR A 747 14.28 14.14 26.69
N TYR A 748 14.85 12.93 26.69
CA TYR A 748 14.29 11.76 26.01
C TYR A 748 13.26 11.07 26.91
N SER A 749 12.06 10.75 26.41
CA SER A 749 11.08 9.99 27.19
C SER A 749 11.50 8.52 27.30
N SER A 750 11.97 8.10 28.48
CA SER A 750 12.08 6.67 28.83
C SER A 750 10.73 6.17 29.35
N PRO A 751 10.28 4.95 28.98
CA PRO A 751 9.04 4.38 29.51
C PRO A 751 9.14 4.09 31.02
N LEU A 752 8.03 4.31 31.72
CA LEU A 752 7.85 4.03 33.15
C LEU A 752 7.37 2.59 33.36
N LEU A 753 7.99 1.87 34.30
CA LEU A 753 7.62 0.50 34.65
C LEU A 753 6.53 0.48 35.73
N PRO A 754 5.54 -0.44 35.66
CA PRO A 754 4.44 -0.47 36.61
C PRO A 754 4.76 -1.24 37.90
N GLY A 755 4.42 -0.63 39.04
CA GLY A 755 3.81 -1.37 40.16
C GLY A 755 4.54 -1.43 41.50
N SER A 756 4.04 -0.65 42.47
CA SER A 756 3.88 -1.10 43.86
C SER A 756 2.83 -0.22 44.57
N ALA A 757 1.73 -0.82 45.02
CA ALA A 757 0.65 -0.09 45.69
C ALA A 757 0.72 -0.26 47.21
N SER A 758 0.64 0.86 47.94
CA SER A 758 0.01 0.93 49.28
C SER A 758 -0.16 2.39 49.73
N SER A 759 -1.41 2.79 50.04
CA SER A 759 -1.83 3.74 51.10
C SER A 759 -1.11 5.11 51.25
N GLU A 760 -1.76 6.29 51.28
CA GLU A 760 -3.17 6.67 51.55
C GLU A 760 -3.65 7.86 50.68
N SER A 761 -4.92 8.25 50.82
CA SER A 761 -5.63 9.28 50.03
C SER A 761 -5.46 10.72 50.58
N PRO A 762 -5.85 11.75 49.81
CA PRO A 762 -7.21 12.29 49.94
C PRO A 762 -7.91 12.69 48.60
N SER A 763 -9.18 13.08 48.70
CA SER A 763 -10.19 13.13 47.63
C SER A 763 -10.41 14.48 46.91
N MET A 764 -11.01 14.43 45.72
CA MET A 764 -11.86 15.49 45.13
C MET A 764 -13.09 14.87 44.40
N LYS A 765 -14.12 15.69 44.10
CA LYS A 765 -15.53 15.28 43.86
C LYS A 765 -15.91 15.05 42.38
N GLU A 766 -17.04 14.37 42.17
CA GLU A 766 -17.69 14.05 40.88
C GLU A 766 -18.84 15.01 40.50
N GLU A 767 -19.26 14.99 39.22
CA GLU A 767 -20.45 15.66 38.64
C GLU A 767 -21.43 14.61 38.02
N PRO A 768 -22.73 14.92 37.83
CA PRO A 768 -23.79 13.92 37.57
C PRO A 768 -23.99 13.51 36.10
N ALA A 769 -24.84 12.51 35.88
CA ALA A 769 -25.10 11.83 34.60
C ALA A 769 -26.52 12.08 34.03
N GLU A 770 -26.70 11.88 32.72
CA GLU A 770 -27.92 12.11 31.92
C GLU A 770 -28.14 10.98 30.88
N ASP A 771 -29.37 10.73 30.40
CA ASP A 771 -29.69 9.70 29.40
C ASP A 771 -30.47 10.27 28.19
N ILE A 772 -29.93 10.09 26.98
CA ILE A 772 -30.57 10.53 25.71
C ILE A 772 -30.80 9.36 24.73
N VAL A 773 -31.54 9.58 23.63
CA VAL A 773 -31.79 8.57 22.59
C VAL A 773 -31.14 8.98 21.27
N ILE A 774 -30.40 8.04 20.66
CA ILE A 774 -29.71 8.27 19.39
C ILE A 774 -30.13 7.24 18.32
N ARG A 775 -30.30 7.70 17.08
CA ARG A 775 -30.80 6.91 15.95
C ARG A 775 -29.84 6.92 14.76
N HIS A 776 -29.30 5.76 14.45
CA HIS A 776 -28.46 5.50 13.28
C HIS A 776 -29.26 4.62 12.28
N PRO A 777 -29.03 4.67 10.95
CA PRO A 777 -29.81 3.89 9.98
C PRO A 777 -29.81 2.36 10.18
N GLN A 778 -28.92 1.82 11.00
CA GLN A 778 -28.80 0.40 11.31
C GLN A 778 -29.28 0.01 12.72
N TRP A 779 -29.49 0.97 13.63
CA TRP A 779 -29.79 0.71 15.04
C TRP A 779 -30.29 1.96 15.78
N THR A 780 -31.02 1.77 16.88
CA THR A 780 -31.41 2.83 17.83
C THR A 780 -31.07 2.35 19.22
N ASP A 781 -30.51 3.22 20.06
CA ASP A 781 -30.07 2.87 21.42
C ASP A 781 -30.19 4.09 22.36
N GLN A 782 -30.21 3.82 23.66
CA GLN A 782 -30.09 4.84 24.71
C GLN A 782 -28.61 5.09 24.98
N PHE A 783 -28.22 6.36 25.06
CA PHE A 783 -26.86 6.81 25.23
C PHE A 783 -26.74 7.58 26.54
N HIS A 784 -26.15 6.93 27.54
CA HIS A 784 -25.95 7.44 28.89
C HIS A 784 -24.70 8.32 28.93
N ILE A 785 -24.88 9.60 29.27
CA ILE A 785 -23.89 10.66 29.31
C ILE A 785 -23.39 10.85 30.74
N GLU A 786 -22.07 10.70 30.93
CA GLU A 786 -21.36 11.03 32.16
C GLU A 786 -20.31 12.11 31.80
N GLY A 787 -20.68 13.38 32.02
CA GLY A 787 -19.87 14.55 31.65
C GLY A 787 -19.63 14.65 30.13
N LYS A 788 -18.37 14.48 29.69
CA LYS A 788 -17.97 14.57 28.26
C LYS A 788 -17.89 13.24 27.53
N ARG A 789 -18.28 12.15 28.18
CA ARG A 789 -18.39 10.83 27.58
C ARG A 789 -19.81 10.35 27.69
N GLY A 790 -20.20 9.45 26.80
CA GLY A 790 -21.36 8.62 27.04
C GLY A 790 -21.17 7.22 26.49
N ARG A 791 -22.15 6.35 26.74
CA ARG A 791 -22.15 4.96 26.29
C ARG A 791 -23.54 4.49 25.92
N ARG A 792 -23.62 3.67 24.89
CA ARG A 792 -24.87 2.98 24.54
C ARG A 792 -25.16 1.89 25.55
N LEU A 793 -26.29 1.95 26.24
CA LEU A 793 -26.57 1.06 27.35
C LEU A 793 -26.69 -0.42 26.94
N HIS A 794 -27.31 -0.72 25.79
CA HIS A 794 -27.55 -2.12 25.39
C HIS A 794 -26.33 -2.81 24.76
N ARG A 795 -25.43 -2.04 24.14
CA ARG A 795 -24.21 -2.55 23.49
C ARG A 795 -22.92 -2.30 24.26
N ASN A 796 -22.96 -1.39 25.24
CA ASN A 796 -21.83 -0.92 26.04
C ASN A 796 -20.68 -0.31 25.19
N ASP A 797 -20.98 0.15 23.97
CA ASP A 797 -20.05 0.95 23.15
C ASP A 797 -20.08 2.40 23.62
N ALA A 798 -18.91 2.95 23.93
CA ALA A 798 -18.79 4.32 24.40
C ALA A 798 -18.31 5.29 23.29
N ALA A 799 -18.65 6.56 23.47
CA ALA A 799 -18.23 7.67 22.63
C ALA A 799 -17.86 8.88 23.48
N VAL A 800 -16.93 9.69 22.96
CA VAL A 800 -16.70 11.04 23.47
C VAL A 800 -17.70 11.97 22.80
N ILE A 801 -18.32 12.83 23.60
CA ILE A 801 -19.26 13.84 23.13
C ILE A 801 -18.43 15.07 22.76
N LEU A 802 -18.30 15.31 21.45
CA LEU A 802 -17.55 16.45 20.93
C LEU A 802 -18.40 17.73 20.89
N GLN A 803 -19.70 17.58 20.73
CA GLN A 803 -20.70 18.65 20.75
C GLN A 803 -22.05 18.06 21.18
N HIS A 804 -22.80 18.78 22.01
CA HIS A 804 -24.16 18.47 22.43
C HIS A 804 -24.85 19.81 22.69
N ASP A 805 -25.74 20.20 21.79
CA ASP A 805 -26.55 21.42 21.84
C ASP A 805 -27.93 21.17 21.20
N GLU A 806 -28.84 22.14 21.34
CA GLU A 806 -30.24 22.11 20.87
C GLU A 806 -30.42 21.94 19.34
N GLU A 807 -29.33 21.81 18.57
CA GLU A 807 -29.38 21.48 17.14
C GLU A 807 -28.69 20.15 16.81
N LYS A 808 -27.61 19.76 17.52
CA LYS A 808 -26.85 18.55 17.19
C LYS A 808 -25.99 17.97 18.32
N LEU A 809 -25.86 16.64 18.23
CA LEU A 809 -24.98 15.79 19.02
C LEU A 809 -23.90 15.20 18.09
N VAL A 810 -22.65 15.57 18.32
CA VAL A 810 -21.50 15.03 17.60
C VAL A 810 -20.80 14.01 18.49
N LEU A 811 -20.91 12.73 18.12
CA LEU A 811 -20.30 11.62 18.85
C LEU A 811 -19.04 11.14 18.14
N GLN A 812 -17.98 10.93 18.91
CA GLN A 812 -16.79 10.20 18.50
C GLN A 812 -16.81 8.83 19.17
N TRP A 813 -17.33 7.81 18.47
CA TRP A 813 -17.31 6.43 18.95
C TRP A 813 -15.89 5.97 19.15
N ASP A 814 -15.62 5.31 20.29
CA ASP A 814 -14.29 4.77 20.61
C ASP A 814 -13.82 3.73 19.57
N ASN A 815 -14.78 3.05 18.93
CA ASN A 815 -14.54 1.92 18.02
C ASN A 815 -14.82 2.24 16.54
N TRP A 816 -15.72 3.19 16.23
CA TRP A 816 -16.37 3.28 14.89
C TRP A 816 -16.30 4.65 14.20
N GLY A 817 -15.60 5.63 14.79
CA GLY A 817 -15.39 6.94 14.17
C GLY A 817 -16.37 8.02 14.61
N ARG A 818 -16.37 9.15 13.89
CA ARG A 818 -17.19 10.32 14.19
C ARG A 818 -18.51 10.26 13.43
N GLU A 819 -19.61 10.42 14.16
CA GLU A 819 -20.96 10.52 13.61
C GLU A 819 -21.62 11.80 14.14
N GLU A 820 -22.28 12.54 13.23
CA GLU A 820 -23.03 13.74 13.56
C GLU A 820 -24.52 13.41 13.52
N PHE A 821 -25.17 13.55 14.67
CA PHE A 821 -26.60 13.36 14.83
C PHE A 821 -27.25 14.73 15.06
N TYR A 822 -28.35 15.01 14.38
CA TYR A 822 -29.09 16.27 14.52
C TYR A 822 -30.28 16.06 15.45
N GLU A 823 -30.59 17.03 16.31
CA GLU A 823 -31.74 16.92 17.21
C GLU A 823 -33.02 17.01 16.39
N MET A 824 -33.90 16.02 16.58
CA MET A 824 -35.17 15.94 15.86
C MET A 824 -36.33 16.42 16.74
N GLU A 825 -36.30 16.03 18.01
CA GLU A 825 -37.15 16.45 19.12
C GLU A 825 -36.30 16.32 20.41
N GLU A 826 -36.59 17.07 21.47
CA GLU A 826 -35.79 17.17 22.70
C GLU A 826 -35.31 15.78 23.22
N GLY A 827 -33.99 15.61 23.33
CA GLY A 827 -33.32 14.36 23.74
C GLY A 827 -33.28 13.24 22.70
N ASN A 828 -33.71 13.48 21.45
CA ASN A 828 -33.74 12.49 20.35
C ASN A 828 -32.93 12.97 19.13
N TYR A 829 -31.77 12.34 18.89
CA TYR A 829 -30.82 12.74 17.84
C TYR A 829 -30.71 11.70 16.70
N GLN A 830 -30.58 12.14 15.44
CA GLN A 830 -30.55 11.26 14.26
C GLN A 830 -29.41 11.57 13.27
N TYR A 831 -28.72 10.53 12.78
CA TYR A 831 -27.65 10.62 11.78
C TYR A 831 -28.17 10.80 10.34
N LEU A 832 -27.53 11.68 9.56
CA LEU A 832 -27.95 12.08 8.19
C LEU A 832 -26.79 11.98 7.18
N SER A 833 -27.03 11.36 6.01
CA SER A 833 -25.99 11.12 4.98
C SER A 833 -26.32 11.69 3.59
N TYR A 834 -25.32 12.32 2.96
CA TYR A 834 -25.35 12.75 1.56
C TYR A 834 -24.00 12.56 0.86
N HIS A 835 -24.01 12.60 -0.48
CA HIS A 835 -22.84 12.55 -1.36
C HIS A 835 -22.97 13.59 -2.49
N CYS A 836 -21.83 14.07 -3.02
CA CYS A 836 -21.77 14.93 -4.20
C CYS A 836 -20.86 14.29 -5.26
N THR A 837 -21.23 14.42 -6.54
CA THR A 837 -20.53 13.86 -7.69
C THR A 837 -20.53 14.88 -8.83
N SER A 838 -19.44 14.97 -9.59
CA SER A 838 -19.23 15.97 -10.64
C SER A 838 -18.62 15.29 -11.87
N SER A 839 -19.09 15.62 -13.06
CA SER A 839 -18.49 15.16 -14.34
C SER A 839 -17.58 16.21 -14.98
N ILE A 840 -17.31 17.33 -14.29
CA ILE A 840 -16.42 18.40 -14.76
C ILE A 840 -14.98 17.90 -14.71
N ASN A 841 -14.33 17.88 -15.87
CA ASN A 841 -12.99 17.37 -16.07
C ASN A 841 -12.24 18.19 -17.14
N GLU A 842 -10.97 17.85 -17.40
CA GLU A 842 -10.12 18.58 -18.34
C GLU A 842 -10.68 18.68 -19.78
N VAL A 843 -11.53 17.75 -20.20
CA VAL A 843 -12.13 17.70 -21.55
C VAL A 843 -13.35 18.62 -21.68
N ASN A 844 -14.15 18.79 -20.62
CA ASN A 844 -15.42 19.51 -20.66
C ASN A 844 -15.51 20.77 -19.76
N LYS A 845 -14.47 21.11 -19.00
CA LYS A 845 -14.43 22.32 -18.15
C LYS A 845 -14.57 23.64 -18.92
N TYR A 846 -14.31 23.65 -20.22
CA TYR A 846 -14.51 24.79 -21.11
C TYR A 846 -15.91 24.82 -21.77
N ALA A 847 -16.85 23.98 -21.33
CA ALA A 847 -18.23 24.06 -21.78
C ALA A 847 -18.90 25.33 -21.25
N ASP A 848 -19.66 26.00 -22.11
CA ASP A 848 -20.41 27.21 -21.78
C ASP A 848 -21.66 26.93 -20.92
N GLU A 849 -22.06 25.66 -20.78
CA GLU A 849 -23.31 25.20 -20.16
C GLU A 849 -23.06 24.07 -19.15
N LEU A 850 -23.66 24.16 -17.96
CA LEU A 850 -23.56 23.18 -16.87
C LEU A 850 -24.95 22.76 -16.36
N LEU A 851 -25.15 21.45 -16.15
CA LEU A 851 -26.33 20.91 -15.48
C LEU A 851 -26.06 20.66 -13.98
N ILE A 852 -27.02 20.90 -13.10
CA ILE A 852 -26.91 20.53 -11.68
C ILE A 852 -28.20 19.86 -11.22
N ASN A 853 -28.12 18.64 -10.70
CA ASN A 853 -29.26 17.90 -10.18
C ASN A 853 -29.09 17.59 -8.68
N PRO A 854 -29.93 18.13 -7.77
CA PRO A 854 -29.84 17.81 -6.35
C PRO A 854 -30.27 16.38 -5.97
N CYS A 855 -30.90 15.60 -6.88
CA CYS A 855 -31.03 14.15 -6.71
C CYS A 855 -31.39 13.39 -8.01
N ASP A 856 -30.63 12.35 -8.36
CA ASP A 856 -31.25 11.09 -8.83
C ASP A 856 -30.35 9.88 -8.53
N GLY A 857 -30.90 8.85 -7.88
CA GLY A 857 -30.15 7.67 -7.44
C GLY A 857 -29.99 6.64 -8.57
N THR A 858 -28.74 6.28 -8.90
CA THR A 858 -28.39 5.16 -9.82
C THR A 858 -29.08 5.21 -11.20
N ASN A 859 -29.56 6.39 -11.60
CA ASN A 859 -30.25 6.59 -12.85
C ASN A 859 -29.29 7.20 -13.87
N SER A 860 -28.86 6.36 -14.81
CA SER A 860 -27.96 6.64 -15.95
C SER A 860 -28.49 7.67 -16.96
N VAL A 861 -29.50 8.44 -16.57
CA VAL A 861 -30.36 9.21 -17.48
C VAL A 861 -29.67 10.49 -17.88
N TRP A 862 -29.17 11.26 -16.91
CA TRP A 862 -28.35 12.45 -17.16
C TRP A 862 -26.92 12.10 -17.60
N LEU A 863 -26.43 10.89 -17.28
CA LEU A 863 -25.11 10.40 -17.67
C LEU A 863 -24.91 10.26 -19.20
N ASN A 864 -26.01 10.14 -19.96
CA ASN A 864 -25.98 10.11 -21.43
C ASN A 864 -26.11 11.51 -22.09
N PHE A 865 -26.19 12.59 -21.31
CA PHE A 865 -26.20 13.95 -21.83
C PHE A 865 -24.76 14.43 -22.03
N ARG A 866 -24.48 15.12 -23.14
CA ARG A 866 -23.12 15.58 -23.50
C ARG A 866 -22.65 16.81 -22.71
N HIS A 867 -23.52 17.42 -21.90
CA HIS A 867 -23.17 18.57 -21.07
C HIS A 867 -22.52 18.07 -19.77
N PRO A 868 -21.54 18.80 -19.21
CA PRO A 868 -21.07 18.52 -17.85
C PRO A 868 -22.22 18.66 -16.86
N PHE A 869 -22.15 17.90 -15.76
CA PHE A 869 -23.17 17.90 -14.73
C PHE A 869 -22.58 17.73 -13.32
N ILE A 870 -23.29 18.25 -12.33
CA ILE A 870 -23.08 17.96 -10.90
C ILE A 870 -24.34 17.26 -10.38
N CYS A 871 -24.18 16.14 -9.67
CA CYS A 871 -25.26 15.43 -9.02
C CYS A 871 -25.01 15.30 -7.52
N MET A 872 -25.96 15.72 -6.70
CA MET A 872 -25.97 15.49 -5.26
C MET A 872 -26.96 14.37 -4.93
N LYS A 873 -26.77 13.70 -3.79
CA LYS A 873 -27.63 12.59 -3.36
C LYS A 873 -27.72 12.53 -1.84
N TYR A 874 -28.92 12.71 -1.29
CA TYR A 874 -29.26 12.48 0.13
C TYR A 874 -30.37 11.43 0.24
N HIS A 875 -30.34 10.65 1.32
CA HIS A 875 -31.20 9.47 1.45
C HIS A 875 -32.60 9.75 2.05
N GLN A 876 -32.77 10.88 2.75
CA GLN A 876 -34.02 11.28 3.40
C GLN A 876 -34.25 12.81 3.28
N TRP A 877 -35.46 13.28 3.61
CA TRP A 877 -35.83 14.71 3.52
C TRP A 877 -35.08 15.58 4.53
N GLU A 878 -34.78 14.99 5.67
CA GLU A 878 -33.98 15.52 6.75
C GLU A 878 -32.55 15.86 6.27
N GLY A 879 -32.05 15.19 5.22
CA GLY A 879 -30.78 15.52 4.57
C GLY A 879 -30.72 16.90 3.91
N LEU A 880 -31.86 17.59 3.73
CA LEU A 880 -31.90 18.98 3.27
C LEU A 880 -31.35 19.98 4.29
N LEU A 881 -31.19 19.57 5.55
CA LEU A 881 -30.47 20.37 6.55
C LEU A 881 -28.97 20.53 6.21
N LEU A 882 -28.45 19.76 5.25
CA LEU A 882 -27.06 19.84 4.77
C LEU A 882 -26.88 20.81 3.57
N LEU A 883 -27.88 21.64 3.27
CA LEU A 883 -27.92 22.59 2.14
C LEU A 883 -26.69 23.52 2.07
N ASP A 884 -26.20 24.04 3.20
CA ASP A 884 -24.99 24.88 3.24
C ASP A 884 -23.76 24.11 2.74
N ARG A 885 -23.61 22.85 3.16
CA ARG A 885 -22.51 21.98 2.77
C ARG A 885 -22.62 21.59 1.29
N MET A 886 -23.83 21.38 0.78
CA MET A 886 -24.11 21.16 -0.64
C MET A 886 -23.73 22.38 -1.50
N CYS A 887 -24.03 23.61 -1.03
CA CYS A 887 -23.68 24.84 -1.74
C CYS A 887 -22.16 24.98 -1.93
N LEU A 888 -21.40 24.82 -0.85
CA LEU A 888 -19.93 24.87 -0.88
C LEU A 888 -19.31 23.83 -1.82
N ASP A 889 -19.87 22.62 -1.87
CA ASP A 889 -19.43 21.59 -2.82
C ASP A 889 -19.68 22.02 -4.28
N ILE A 890 -20.83 22.64 -4.59
CA ILE A 890 -21.15 23.11 -5.96
C ILE A 890 -20.28 24.30 -6.37
N GLU A 891 -20.09 25.29 -5.49
CA GLU A 891 -19.26 26.47 -5.77
C GLU A 891 -17.83 26.08 -6.15
N ARG A 892 -17.27 25.08 -5.46
CA ARG A 892 -15.95 24.51 -5.75
C ARG A 892 -15.87 23.91 -7.16
N GLU A 893 -16.96 23.33 -7.66
CA GLU A 893 -17.02 22.75 -9.00
C GLU A 893 -17.23 23.81 -10.09
N ILE A 894 -18.12 24.79 -9.87
CA ILE A 894 -18.37 25.92 -10.80
C ILE A 894 -17.08 26.71 -11.06
N ARG A 895 -16.29 26.98 -10.01
CA ARG A 895 -15.00 27.70 -10.12
C ARG A 895 -13.97 27.01 -11.03
N LYS A 896 -14.17 25.73 -11.40
CA LYS A 896 -13.30 25.00 -12.35
C LYS A 896 -13.64 25.27 -13.81
N MET A 897 -14.77 25.91 -14.11
CA MET A 897 -15.26 26.12 -15.47
C MET A 897 -15.15 27.60 -15.90
N PRO A 898 -13.98 28.06 -16.38
CA PRO A 898 -13.74 29.48 -16.66
C PRO A 898 -14.50 30.04 -17.86
N SER A 899 -15.00 29.16 -18.75
CA SER A 899 -15.82 29.54 -19.92
C SER A 899 -17.33 29.45 -19.65
N LEU A 900 -17.74 29.00 -18.46
CA LEU A 900 -19.14 28.78 -18.14
C LEU A 900 -19.94 30.08 -18.24
N LYS A 901 -21.09 30.01 -18.91
CA LYS A 901 -22.01 31.13 -19.10
C LYS A 901 -23.38 30.83 -18.50
N SER A 902 -23.83 29.57 -18.56
CA SER A 902 -25.18 29.18 -18.17
C SER A 902 -25.20 27.95 -17.27
N ILE A 903 -25.97 28.01 -16.18
CA ILE A 903 -26.21 26.86 -15.29
C ILE A 903 -27.70 26.55 -15.26
N LEU A 904 -28.06 25.30 -15.52
CA LEU A 904 -29.42 24.80 -15.35
C LEU A 904 -29.47 23.84 -14.14
N LEU A 905 -30.17 24.26 -13.09
CA LEU A 905 -30.44 23.43 -11.91
C LEU A 905 -31.77 22.69 -12.10
N THR A 906 -31.75 21.37 -12.12
CA THR A 906 -32.95 20.53 -12.26
C THR A 906 -33.40 20.06 -10.89
N GLY A 907 -34.63 20.37 -10.47
CA GLY A 907 -35.18 19.85 -9.22
C GLY A 907 -36.60 19.34 -9.45
N ILE A 908 -36.83 18.04 -9.27
CA ILE A 908 -38.17 17.44 -9.45
C ILE A 908 -38.89 17.39 -8.10
N CYS A 909 -40.13 17.85 -8.06
CA CYS A 909 -41.02 17.83 -6.90
C CYS A 909 -40.40 18.47 -5.63
N LYS A 910 -39.71 17.66 -4.84
CA LYS A 910 -39.13 18.03 -3.55
C LYS A 910 -37.80 18.77 -3.67
N ASP A 911 -37.02 18.39 -4.68
CA ASP A 911 -35.66 18.90 -4.88
C ASP A 911 -35.68 20.25 -5.63
N ALA A 912 -36.87 20.71 -6.03
CA ALA A 912 -37.13 22.01 -6.66
C ALA A 912 -36.87 23.20 -5.72
N LEU A 913 -37.17 23.06 -4.42
CA LEU A 913 -36.87 24.09 -3.41
C LEU A 913 -35.35 24.22 -3.21
N VAL A 914 -34.67 23.07 -3.14
CA VAL A 914 -33.21 22.96 -3.03
C VAL A 914 -32.54 23.59 -4.24
N ALA A 915 -32.98 23.22 -5.45
CA ALA A 915 -32.50 23.81 -6.70
C ALA A 915 -32.67 25.33 -6.72
N LEU A 916 -33.81 25.87 -6.23
CA LEU A 916 -34.04 27.31 -6.15
C LEU A 916 -33.12 28.01 -5.14
N ILE A 917 -32.98 27.49 -3.92
CA ILE A 917 -32.12 28.08 -2.88
C ILE A 917 -30.66 28.09 -3.34
N LEU A 918 -30.19 26.97 -3.91
CA LEU A 918 -28.86 26.87 -4.49
C LEU A 918 -28.68 27.85 -5.65
N ALA A 919 -29.65 27.96 -6.57
CA ALA A 919 -29.57 28.88 -7.70
C ALA A 919 -29.43 30.34 -7.26
N VAL A 920 -30.19 30.79 -6.25
CA VAL A 920 -30.13 32.19 -5.79
C VAL A 920 -28.84 32.50 -5.02
N ARG A 921 -28.33 31.54 -4.23
CA ARG A 921 -27.00 31.68 -3.60
C ARG A 921 -25.89 31.75 -4.66
N LEU A 922 -25.88 30.82 -5.60
CA LEU A 922 -24.92 30.80 -6.69
C LEU A 922 -25.02 32.03 -7.60
N LYS A 923 -26.22 32.60 -7.82
CA LYS A 923 -26.39 33.85 -8.59
C LYS A 923 -25.81 35.06 -7.86
N LYS A 924 -25.85 35.08 -6.52
CA LYS A 924 -25.17 36.10 -5.71
C LYS A 924 -23.64 36.01 -5.85
N ASP A 925 -23.08 34.80 -5.82
CA ASP A 925 -21.63 34.59 -5.83
C ASP A 925 -21.03 34.59 -7.26
N PHE A 926 -21.85 34.27 -8.26
CA PHE A 926 -21.51 34.27 -9.69
C PHE A 926 -22.54 35.08 -10.52
N PRO A 927 -22.63 36.41 -10.32
CA PRO A 927 -23.68 37.25 -10.94
C PRO A 927 -23.63 37.28 -12.47
N HIS A 928 -22.48 36.98 -13.06
CA HIS A 928 -22.24 36.92 -14.51
C HIS A 928 -22.81 35.66 -15.20
N LEU A 929 -23.23 34.64 -14.44
CA LEU A 929 -23.80 33.42 -15.02
C LEU A 929 -25.31 33.58 -15.23
N HIS A 930 -25.81 33.21 -16.40
CA HIS A 930 -27.25 33.02 -16.60
C HIS A 930 -27.67 31.76 -15.83
N MET A 931 -28.65 31.88 -14.94
CA MET A 931 -29.04 30.77 -14.08
C MET A 931 -30.48 30.37 -14.34
N GLY A 932 -30.71 29.06 -14.43
CA GLY A 932 -32.01 28.46 -14.69
C GLY A 932 -32.36 27.45 -13.62
N VAL A 933 -33.64 27.39 -13.23
CA VAL A 933 -34.18 26.30 -12.41
C VAL A 933 -35.28 25.61 -13.20
N TRP A 934 -35.11 24.34 -13.51
CA TRP A 934 -36.12 23.51 -14.18
C TRP A 934 -36.78 22.52 -13.22
N GLY A 935 -38.11 22.47 -13.27
CA GLY A 935 -38.94 21.71 -12.32
C GLY A 935 -39.45 22.55 -11.14
N CYS A 936 -39.50 23.88 -11.33
CA CYS A 936 -39.75 24.91 -10.31
C CYS A 936 -40.81 24.61 -9.23
N PRO A 937 -40.62 25.18 -8.03
CA PRO A 937 -41.15 24.61 -6.81
C PRO A 937 -42.66 24.69 -6.74
N TRP A 938 -43.27 23.54 -6.46
CA TRP A 938 -44.65 23.41 -6.06
C TRP A 938 -44.84 24.24 -4.78
N PRO A 939 -45.61 25.34 -4.83
CA PRO A 939 -45.87 26.12 -3.64
C PRO A 939 -46.85 25.31 -2.79
N LEU A 940 -46.30 24.60 -1.81
CA LEU A 940 -46.99 24.43 -0.54
C LEU A 940 -47.50 25.83 -0.16
N ASP A 941 -48.76 25.96 0.24
CA ASP A 941 -49.17 27.26 0.78
C ASP A 941 -48.36 27.49 2.04
N PHE A 942 -48.03 28.74 2.26
CA PHE A 942 -47.26 29.18 3.41
C PHE A 942 -48.09 29.12 4.71
N SER A 943 -49.22 28.40 4.69
CA SER A 943 -50.04 27.99 5.84
C SER A 943 -49.72 26.55 6.33
N GLY A 944 -48.99 25.75 5.53
CA GLY A 944 -48.69 24.35 5.83
C GLY A 944 -49.79 23.36 5.42
N LYS A 945 -50.80 23.78 4.65
CA LYS A 945 -51.93 22.94 4.19
C LYS A 945 -52.05 22.91 2.65
N SER A 946 -50.95 22.61 1.95
CA SER A 946 -50.82 22.44 0.49
C SER A 946 -52.10 22.68 -0.34
N PRO A 947 -52.25 23.82 -1.04
CA PRO A 947 -53.47 24.17 -1.77
C PRO A 947 -53.53 23.43 -3.12
N MET A 948 -52.38 22.97 -3.63
CA MET A 948 -52.20 22.49 -5.00
C MET A 948 -53.01 21.25 -5.41
N HIS A 949 -53.81 20.64 -4.53
CA HIS A 949 -54.72 19.53 -4.87
C HIS A 949 -56.07 19.62 -4.15
N GLN A 950 -57.14 19.83 -4.91
CA GLN A 950 -58.51 19.44 -4.54
C GLN A 950 -58.87 18.03 -5.08
N GLY A 951 -57.86 17.21 -5.40
CA GLY A 951 -58.00 15.87 -5.99
C GLY A 951 -58.21 14.77 -4.94
N LYS A 952 -59.07 13.79 -5.25
CA LYS A 952 -59.64 12.81 -4.30
C LYS A 952 -58.68 11.87 -3.56
N TYR A 953 -57.40 11.78 -3.94
CA TYR A 953 -56.48 10.82 -3.32
C TYR A 953 -55.04 11.31 -3.27
N ILE A 954 -54.61 11.73 -2.08
CA ILE A 954 -53.19 11.83 -1.71
C ILE A 954 -52.80 10.47 -1.14
N SER A 955 -51.71 9.85 -1.62
CA SER A 955 -51.32 8.55 -1.06
C SER A 955 -50.93 8.69 0.42
N PRO A 956 -51.27 7.74 1.31
CA PRO A 956 -51.01 7.88 2.74
C PRO A 956 -49.55 8.17 3.09
N ALA A 957 -48.59 7.65 2.31
CA ALA A 957 -47.17 7.98 2.46
C ALA A 957 -46.86 9.46 2.19
N HIS A 958 -47.47 10.07 1.17
CA HIS A 958 -47.32 11.51 0.93
C HIS A 958 -48.06 12.37 1.96
N ALA A 959 -49.18 11.89 2.51
CA ALA A 959 -49.86 12.55 3.62
C ALA A 959 -48.98 12.54 4.90
N GLN A 960 -48.44 11.38 5.28
CA GLN A 960 -47.52 11.26 6.41
C GLN A 960 -46.24 12.08 6.25
N ILE A 961 -45.68 12.18 5.03
CA ILE A 961 -44.53 13.04 4.75
C ILE A 961 -44.89 14.53 4.93
N ARG A 962 -46.13 14.94 4.58
CA ARG A 962 -46.63 16.32 4.78
C ARG A 962 -46.91 16.66 6.25
N GLU A 963 -47.28 15.67 7.07
CA GLU A 963 -47.55 15.86 8.50
C GLU A 963 -46.28 15.98 9.36
N LYS A 964 -45.09 15.70 8.80
CA LYS A 964 -43.80 15.93 9.48
C LYS A 964 -43.42 17.41 9.50
N LYS A 965 -43.03 17.90 10.68
CA LYS A 965 -42.60 19.30 10.95
C LYS A 965 -41.44 19.81 10.07
N THR A 966 -40.71 18.91 9.41
CA THR A 966 -39.44 19.18 8.68
C THR A 966 -39.57 20.15 7.51
N PHE A 967 -40.75 20.29 6.90
CA PHE A 967 -40.97 21.32 5.89
C PHE A 967 -41.10 22.72 6.51
N SER A 968 -41.83 22.85 7.62
CA SER A 968 -41.96 24.13 8.31
C SER A 968 -40.61 24.60 8.86
N SER A 969 -39.76 23.69 9.36
CA SER A 969 -38.41 24.07 9.79
C SER A 969 -37.52 24.51 8.61
N LEU A 970 -37.60 23.85 7.44
CA LEU A 970 -36.89 24.32 6.25
C LEU A 970 -37.34 25.71 5.78
N PHE A 971 -38.65 26.00 5.78
CA PHE A 971 -39.14 27.35 5.44
C PHE A 971 -38.84 28.38 6.53
N GLN A 972 -38.81 27.99 7.80
CA GLN A 972 -38.41 28.86 8.91
C GLN A 972 -36.91 29.20 8.85
N HIS A 973 -36.07 28.25 8.43
CA HIS A 973 -34.62 28.43 8.36
C HIS A 973 -34.16 29.12 7.07
N TYR A 974 -34.71 28.76 5.90
CA TYR A 974 -34.27 29.28 4.59
C TYR A 974 -35.23 30.30 3.97
N GLY A 975 -36.45 30.48 4.51
CA GLY A 975 -37.42 31.49 4.07
C GLY A 975 -38.45 31.03 3.03
N ASP A 976 -39.43 31.89 2.76
CA ASP A 976 -40.47 31.70 1.72
C ASP A 976 -39.84 31.78 0.31
N PRO A 977 -39.99 30.75 -0.55
CA PRO A 977 -39.55 30.76 -1.95
C PRO A 977 -40.02 31.97 -2.78
N LEU A 978 -41.25 32.46 -2.57
CA LEU A 978 -41.75 33.66 -3.25
C LEU A 978 -41.11 34.94 -2.71
N ALA A 979 -40.68 34.96 -1.44
CA ALA A 979 -39.88 36.06 -0.90
C ALA A 979 -38.45 36.01 -1.45
N ILE A 980 -37.85 34.82 -1.55
CA ILE A 980 -36.54 34.59 -2.18
C ILE A 980 -36.53 35.10 -3.64
N LEU A 981 -37.57 34.76 -4.42
CA LEU A 981 -37.75 35.22 -5.81
C LEU A 981 -38.07 36.72 -5.98
N ARG A 982 -38.22 37.47 -4.87
CA ARG A 982 -38.40 38.93 -4.88
C ARG A 982 -37.14 39.67 -4.42
N GLN A 983 -36.10 38.96 -3.97
CA GLN A 983 -34.82 39.57 -3.59
C GLN A 983 -34.08 40.03 -4.85
N GLU A 984 -33.38 41.16 -4.79
CA GLU A 984 -32.58 41.68 -5.91
C GLU A 984 -31.51 40.68 -6.39
N THR A 985 -31.01 39.83 -5.48
CA THR A 985 -30.09 38.71 -5.77
C THR A 985 -30.67 37.63 -6.70
N SER A 986 -32.00 37.57 -6.86
CA SER A 986 -32.67 36.67 -7.81
C SER A 986 -32.83 37.26 -9.22
N SER A 987 -32.36 38.50 -9.45
CA SER A 987 -32.38 39.12 -10.78
C SER A 987 -31.56 38.31 -11.80
N GLY A 988 -32.11 38.11 -13.00
CA GLY A 988 -31.50 37.26 -14.03
C GLY A 988 -31.56 35.75 -13.74
N LEU A 989 -32.45 35.31 -12.84
CA LEU A 989 -32.79 33.90 -12.65
C LEU A 989 -34.00 33.51 -13.53
N HIS A 990 -33.89 32.41 -14.26
CA HIS A 990 -34.93 31.89 -15.15
C HIS A 990 -35.62 30.66 -14.57
N LEU A 991 -36.94 30.68 -14.53
CA LEU A 991 -37.71 29.56 -13.97
C LEU A 991 -38.44 28.79 -15.08
N PHE A 992 -38.19 27.49 -15.16
CA PHE A 992 -38.81 26.60 -16.14
C PHE A 992 -39.75 25.61 -15.43
N GLY A 993 -41.05 25.73 -15.71
CA GLY A 993 -42.09 24.88 -15.14
C GLY A 993 -42.37 23.63 -15.97
N PHE A 994 -42.85 22.57 -15.33
CA PHE A 994 -43.36 21.37 -16.01
C PHE A 994 -44.71 20.99 -15.39
N TYR A 995 -45.70 20.64 -16.22
CA TYR A 995 -46.99 20.15 -15.73
C TYR A 995 -47.59 19.02 -16.59
N SER A 996 -48.45 18.23 -15.96
CA SER A 996 -49.26 17.19 -16.61
C SER A 996 -50.68 17.71 -16.84
N SER A 997 -51.29 17.39 -17.98
CA SER A 997 -52.68 17.79 -18.29
C SER A 997 -53.74 16.81 -17.75
N ASN A 998 -53.38 15.91 -16.83
CA ASN A 998 -54.29 14.88 -16.33
C ASN A 998 -55.45 15.50 -15.50
N PRO A 999 -56.73 15.25 -15.85
CA PRO A 999 -57.89 15.87 -15.19
C PRO A 999 -58.17 15.36 -13.75
N HIS A 1000 -57.35 14.45 -13.21
CA HIS A 1000 -57.36 14.13 -11.78
C HIS A 1000 -56.33 14.95 -10.97
N TRP A 1001 -55.47 15.72 -11.65
CA TRP A 1001 -54.43 16.58 -11.08
C TRP A 1001 -54.64 18.03 -11.53
N PHE A 1002 -55.59 18.72 -10.91
CA PHE A 1002 -55.72 20.17 -11.07
C PHE A 1002 -54.67 20.88 -10.22
N CYS A 1003 -53.79 21.66 -10.86
CA CYS A 1003 -52.98 22.65 -10.17
C CYS A 1003 -53.89 23.75 -9.61
N ASP A 1004 -53.60 24.24 -8.41
CA ASP A 1004 -54.30 25.41 -7.86
C ASP A 1004 -54.01 26.63 -8.76
N ALA A 1005 -55.07 27.25 -9.25
CA ALA A 1005 -54.99 28.33 -10.22
C ALA A 1005 -54.33 29.59 -9.62
N ASP A 1006 -54.60 29.91 -8.35
CA ASP A 1006 -54.02 31.07 -7.66
C ASP A 1006 -52.56 30.83 -7.26
N ALA A 1007 -52.18 29.59 -6.96
CA ALA A 1007 -50.81 29.19 -6.72
C ALA A 1007 -49.98 29.21 -8.01
N THR A 1008 -50.56 28.75 -9.13
CA THR A 1008 -49.94 28.83 -10.46
C THR A 1008 -49.77 30.29 -10.89
N LYS A 1009 -50.83 31.10 -10.73
CA LYS A 1009 -50.84 32.56 -11.02
C LYS A 1009 -49.90 33.38 -10.13
N ARG A 1010 -49.54 32.88 -8.93
CA ARG A 1010 -48.49 33.49 -8.09
C ARG A 1010 -47.07 33.23 -8.61
N LEU A 1011 -46.84 32.13 -9.33
CA LEU A 1011 -45.55 31.79 -9.93
C LEU A 1011 -45.41 32.26 -11.38
N GLU A 1012 -46.51 32.40 -12.12
CA GLU A 1012 -46.58 32.93 -13.49
C GLU A 1012 -45.79 34.23 -13.75
N PRO A 1013 -45.68 35.20 -12.82
CA PRO A 1013 -44.80 36.36 -13.00
C PRO A 1013 -43.33 36.00 -13.19
N TYR A 1014 -42.85 34.94 -12.52
CA TYR A 1014 -41.45 34.52 -12.46
C TYR A 1014 -41.11 33.39 -13.45
N LEU A 1015 -42.11 32.71 -14.02
CA LEU A 1015 -41.91 31.63 -15.01
C LEU A 1015 -41.50 32.17 -16.39
N THR A 1016 -40.40 31.64 -16.91
CA THR A 1016 -39.84 31.89 -18.25
C THR A 1016 -40.56 31.05 -19.32
N LYS A 1017 -40.79 29.76 -19.06
CA LYS A 1017 -41.58 28.86 -19.93
C LYS A 1017 -42.13 27.67 -19.13
N THR A 1018 -43.28 27.16 -19.54
CA THR A 1018 -43.86 25.90 -19.06
C THR A 1018 -43.81 24.82 -20.15
N TYR A 1019 -43.55 23.58 -19.73
CA TYR A 1019 -43.55 22.39 -20.59
C TYR A 1019 -44.69 21.45 -20.16
N VAL A 1020 -45.40 20.88 -21.13
CA VAL A 1020 -46.64 20.13 -20.91
C VAL A 1020 -46.47 18.68 -21.32
N HIS A 1021 -46.95 17.75 -20.50
CA HIS A 1021 -47.19 16.38 -20.91
C HIS A 1021 -48.69 16.09 -20.91
N GLN A 1022 -49.22 15.67 -22.07
CA GLN A 1022 -50.60 15.17 -22.17
C GLN A 1022 -50.64 13.69 -21.76
N ALA A 1023 -51.46 13.38 -20.77
CA ALA A 1023 -51.67 12.01 -20.28
C ALA A 1023 -52.84 11.36 -21.03
N GLU A 1024 -52.65 10.15 -21.53
CA GLU A 1024 -53.71 9.37 -22.17
C GLU A 1024 -54.71 8.83 -21.12
N GLY A 1025 -55.99 8.74 -21.48
CA GLY A 1025 -57.07 8.50 -20.52
C GLY A 1025 -57.05 7.10 -19.89
N ASN A 1026 -57.40 7.03 -18.59
CA ASN A 1026 -57.41 5.85 -17.70
C ASN A 1026 -56.08 5.41 -17.06
N GLU A 1027 -55.03 6.25 -17.07
CA GLU A 1027 -53.83 5.97 -16.28
C GLU A 1027 -54.01 6.27 -14.77
N GLU A 1028 -53.64 5.32 -13.89
CA GLU A 1028 -53.83 5.43 -12.45
C GLU A 1028 -53.04 6.57 -11.77
N ILE A 1029 -53.71 7.22 -10.81
CA ILE A 1029 -53.31 8.46 -10.13
C ILE A 1029 -51.99 8.35 -9.35
N ALA A 1030 -51.58 7.15 -8.94
CA ALA A 1030 -50.41 6.93 -8.07
C ALA A 1030 -49.04 7.21 -8.72
N HIS A 1031 -48.97 7.41 -10.04
CA HIS A 1031 -47.73 7.31 -10.80
C HIS A 1031 -47.05 8.63 -11.22
N VAL A 1032 -47.58 9.82 -10.91
CA VAL A 1032 -47.07 11.09 -11.51
C VAL A 1032 -45.61 11.40 -11.16
N HIS A 1033 -45.17 11.22 -9.90
CA HIS A 1033 -43.77 11.46 -9.50
C HIS A 1033 -42.82 10.50 -10.23
N GLY A 1034 -43.11 9.20 -10.22
CA GLY A 1034 -42.34 8.20 -10.94
C GLY A 1034 -42.34 8.45 -12.45
N LYS A 1035 -43.44 8.96 -13.02
CA LYS A 1035 -43.60 9.23 -14.44
C LYS A 1035 -42.75 10.37 -14.98
N ILE A 1036 -42.38 11.38 -14.21
CA ILE A 1036 -41.41 12.38 -14.70
C ILE A 1036 -40.04 11.71 -14.86
N THR A 1037 -39.52 11.06 -13.82
CA THR A 1037 -38.27 10.29 -13.88
C THR A 1037 -38.31 9.21 -14.98
N GLN A 1038 -39.46 8.57 -15.19
CA GLN A 1038 -39.69 7.58 -16.24
C GLN A 1038 -39.78 8.21 -17.64
N LEU A 1039 -40.33 9.42 -17.79
CA LEU A 1039 -40.35 10.17 -19.06
C LEU A 1039 -38.94 10.57 -19.48
N VAL A 1040 -38.12 11.06 -18.55
CA VAL A 1040 -36.69 11.35 -18.82
C VAL A 1040 -35.94 10.07 -19.22
N LYS A 1041 -36.25 8.91 -18.60
CA LYS A 1041 -35.72 7.59 -18.99
C LYS A 1041 -36.18 7.12 -20.38
N GLN A 1042 -37.47 7.26 -20.69
CA GLN A 1042 -38.09 6.67 -21.89
C GLN A 1042 -37.99 7.56 -23.13
N LYS A 1043 -37.88 8.88 -22.96
CA LYS A 1043 -37.78 9.86 -24.07
C LYS A 1043 -36.61 10.84 -23.84
N PRO A 1044 -35.36 10.35 -23.71
CA PRO A 1044 -34.20 11.20 -23.40
C PRO A 1044 -33.94 12.28 -24.48
N GLU A 1045 -34.20 11.97 -25.75
CA GLU A 1045 -34.03 12.93 -26.87
C GLU A 1045 -35.00 14.12 -26.78
N LEU A 1046 -36.24 13.91 -26.33
CA LEU A 1046 -37.21 14.98 -26.10
C LEU A 1046 -36.74 15.92 -24.98
N ILE A 1047 -36.18 15.35 -23.90
CA ILE A 1047 -35.64 16.14 -22.80
C ILE A 1047 -34.36 16.89 -23.22
N GLN A 1048 -33.49 16.29 -24.04
CA GLN A 1048 -32.36 17.00 -24.65
C GLN A 1048 -32.82 18.21 -25.48
N SER A 1049 -33.89 18.05 -26.26
CA SER A 1049 -34.49 19.17 -27.01
C SER A 1049 -35.00 20.28 -26.08
N TRP A 1050 -35.68 19.94 -24.98
CA TRP A 1050 -36.17 20.93 -24.02
C TRP A 1050 -35.04 21.64 -23.27
N MET A 1051 -34.02 20.91 -22.81
CA MET A 1051 -32.87 21.51 -22.13
C MET A 1051 -32.11 22.48 -23.04
N LYS A 1052 -31.91 22.12 -24.31
CA LYS A 1052 -31.30 23.01 -25.30
C LYS A 1052 -32.13 24.30 -25.49
N GLU A 1053 -33.46 24.19 -25.52
CA GLU A 1053 -34.33 25.37 -25.58
C GLU A 1053 -34.24 26.22 -24.30
N MET A 1054 -34.12 25.61 -23.12
CA MET A 1054 -33.94 26.32 -21.84
C MET A 1054 -32.64 27.14 -21.84
N PHE A 1055 -31.51 26.52 -22.20
CA PHE A 1055 -30.22 27.21 -22.27
C PHE A 1055 -30.26 28.38 -23.27
N GLN A 1056 -30.84 28.17 -24.46
CA GLN A 1056 -31.04 29.24 -25.45
C GLN A 1056 -31.90 30.38 -24.90
N LYS A 1057 -32.99 30.09 -24.19
CA LYS A 1057 -33.88 31.12 -23.62
C LYS A 1057 -33.27 31.91 -22.48
N MET A 1058 -32.38 31.31 -21.69
CA MET A 1058 -31.60 32.06 -20.69
C MET A 1058 -30.74 33.13 -21.36
N ILE A 1059 -29.95 32.73 -22.37
CA ILE A 1059 -29.02 33.62 -23.09
C ILE A 1059 -29.77 34.70 -23.90
N GLN A 1060 -30.87 34.36 -24.57
CA GLN A 1060 -31.64 35.30 -25.40
C GLN A 1060 -32.28 36.44 -24.59
N SER A 1061 -32.59 36.21 -23.32
CA SER A 1061 -33.32 37.18 -22.48
C SER A 1061 -32.56 38.48 -22.20
N GLU A 1062 -31.23 38.47 -22.27
CA GLU A 1062 -30.38 39.66 -22.09
C GLU A 1062 -30.18 40.48 -23.38
N CYS A 1063 -30.55 39.96 -24.56
CA CYS A 1063 -30.38 40.66 -25.84
C CYS A 1063 -31.44 41.74 -26.14
N GLY A 1064 -32.34 42.05 -25.19
CA GLY A 1064 -33.19 43.24 -25.25
C GLY A 1064 -34.51 43.11 -26.02
N GLU A 1065 -34.90 41.92 -26.48
CA GLU A 1065 -36.25 41.72 -27.04
C GLU A 1065 -37.30 41.45 -25.96
N ASN A 1066 -37.85 42.55 -25.43
CA ASN A 1066 -39.16 42.55 -24.77
C ASN A 1066 -40.24 42.10 -25.78
N SER A 1067 -40.49 40.81 -25.90
CA SER A 1067 -41.62 40.29 -26.69
C SER A 1067 -42.32 39.09 -26.03
N ASN A 1068 -43.53 39.37 -25.54
CA ASN A 1068 -44.65 38.46 -25.29
C ASN A 1068 -44.37 37.15 -24.52
N LYS A 1069 -44.85 37.12 -23.26
CA LYS A 1069 -45.27 35.89 -22.58
C LYS A 1069 -46.45 35.24 -23.31
N SER A 1070 -46.20 34.57 -24.43
CA SER A 1070 -47.18 33.68 -25.06
C SER A 1070 -47.02 32.27 -24.48
N VAL A 1071 -48.02 31.82 -23.72
CA VAL A 1071 -48.17 30.39 -23.40
C VAL A 1071 -48.57 29.67 -24.68
N MET A 1072 -47.58 29.27 -25.49
CA MET A 1072 -47.81 28.38 -26.62
C MET A 1072 -48.07 26.97 -26.09
N SER A 1073 -49.35 26.63 -25.98
CA SER A 1073 -49.81 25.24 -25.87
C SER A 1073 -49.51 24.52 -27.20
N ILE A 1074 -48.33 23.91 -27.31
CA ILE A 1074 -48.03 23.03 -28.43
C ILE A 1074 -48.66 21.67 -28.14
N SER A 1075 -49.87 21.49 -28.68
CA SER A 1075 -50.54 20.19 -28.80
C SER A 1075 -50.21 19.58 -30.16
N ALA A 1076 -49.37 18.55 -30.17
CA ALA A 1076 -49.28 17.47 -31.17
C ALA A 1076 -48.25 16.43 -30.67
#